data_AF-A0A182PB01-F1
#
_entry.id   AF-A0A182PB01-F1
#
_cell.length_a   1.000
_cell.length_b   1.000
_cell.length_c   1.000
_cell.angle_alpha   90.00
_cell.angle_beta   90.00
_cell.angle_gamma   90.00
#
_symmetry.space_group_name_H-M   'P 1'
#
loop_
_entity.id
_entity.type
_entity.pdbx_description
1 polymer ?
#
loop_
_entity_poly.entity_id
_entity_poly.type
_entity_poly.pdbx_seq_one_letter_code
_entity_poly.pdbx_strand_id
1 'polypeptide(L)'
;YKLYSVEQHNQQQVDFLRELQQKAQDLDFWQLDRLVGSEARVLVPPTQLDSFRRTLAAHNLAHRELIHDFGRVQDDHLYGAKSLSSSEGLPLNKYLRYDEMIDYINTLARKYSGRVTVSEIGKSYEGRAIPAVTIRSPTLYSSHSNVSHPVVFIDAGIHAREWAAPAMAMYLISELVENASKNQDLLTGLTWTIVPIANPDGYEYSHEHERLWRKTRRPAGRNCIGVDGNRNYDFHWAEVGASNAPCAETYHGETSFSEPETRAIRDELLRLKGRCKFYLSLHTYGEYLLYPWGWTNDLPVGWEKIHAVAKVGARAIQQATGTAYTVGSSTNVLYAAAGGSDDYAFAVADVPISMTMELPGGGSAGFNPPPSRIEEIVKETFVGIRAMALEVARKYKLYSVEQHNQQQADFLRDLQHIAHDLDFWKLNRLVGSEAHVLVPPVELESFRHALSKQNLTHRELIADFERLQDDIVYSRSSSQDFPFTTYLRYNEMMDYINTLAHKHPDLMTVSEIGKSYEGRAIPAVTISFSTLYRSHSNVSKPVIFVDAGIHAREWAAPATALYLISELVANASKNQDLLTGLTWIIVPIVNPDGYEYSHEHERLWRKTRRPVGRNCYGTDGNRNFDFHWGEAGTSAYPCAETYHGERPFSEPETRAIRDELLRLRGRCKFYLTLHTYGEYLLYPWGWTSKLPVGWERIDAIAKVGARAIQKATGTTYTVGSSTNVLAVGAGGSDDYAFAVAKVPISMTMELSRGGSAGFNPPPSRIEAIVKETLVGIRAMALELSTRASVSKMSYDSTKLFQSYQSHKDIKQYLDNLLQQYSNKIEVFSRAESYEGREILTVRICPDVQQKRPVANRWCILIDAGIHAREWITVSVALFIVRQLLEKDEISAKSFRSFEWIILPLLNPDGYEYSREHNKMWRKTRRPLGPRNHRSCVGVDCNRNFNVAWTIGSTRFCSLLYRGERPFSERETKNVRDLFRKLRPACKFYLSLHSYAKAILYPRAYSRTLPRNWQMQHTIAAAGVEAMKKATGVRYRCGSASTVLNRPVGGSSIDYAHDIEKVPVALVMEVASKGFHPPEANIQRICEESWIGIGAMVNCLASSFRSALKGSGTLHLR
;
A
#
# COMPACT_ATOMS: atom_id res chain seq x y z
N TYR A 1 -24.18 -18.79 57.58
CA TYR A 1 -22.72 -18.69 57.40
C TYR A 1 -22.17 -17.60 58.31
N LYS A 2 -20.91 -17.71 58.74
CA LYS A 2 -20.22 -16.66 59.51
C LYS A 2 -18.88 -16.30 58.85
N LEU A 3 -18.53 -15.02 58.84
CA LEU A 3 -17.25 -14.55 58.32
C LEU A 3 -16.28 -14.30 59.48
N TYR A 4 -15.09 -14.89 59.42
CA TYR A 4 -14.01 -14.67 60.38
C TYR A 4 -12.87 -13.89 59.74
N SER A 5 -12.24 -12.99 60.51
CA SER A 5 -10.88 -12.51 60.28
C SER A 5 -9.93 -13.30 61.17
N VAL A 6 -8.83 -13.80 60.60
CA VAL A 6 -7.82 -14.63 61.25
C VAL A 6 -6.44 -13.99 61.06
N GLU A 7 -5.77 -13.63 62.15
CA GLU A 7 -4.50 -12.90 62.14
C GLU A 7 -3.32 -13.84 61.87
N GLN A 8 -2.38 -13.42 61.02
CA GLN A 8 -1.21 -14.20 60.62
C GLN A 8 0.08 -13.53 61.11
N HIS A 9 0.61 -13.92 62.28
CA HIS A 9 1.75 -13.23 62.89
C HIS A 9 3.14 -13.78 62.50
N ASN A 10 3.20 -14.95 61.87
CA ASN A 10 4.46 -15.56 61.42
C ASN A 10 4.26 -16.43 60.18
N GLN A 11 5.37 -16.82 59.54
CA GLN A 11 5.35 -17.61 58.30
C GLN A 11 4.68 -18.98 58.46
N GLN A 12 4.81 -19.63 59.62
CA GLN A 12 4.19 -20.94 59.87
C GLN A 12 2.66 -20.86 59.85
N GLN A 13 2.09 -19.78 60.39
CA GLN A 13 0.65 -19.52 60.35
C GLN A 13 0.15 -19.23 58.92
N VAL A 14 0.93 -18.47 58.15
CA VAL A 14 0.66 -18.22 56.71
C VAL A 14 0.64 -19.54 55.94
N ASP A 15 1.67 -20.38 56.10
CA ASP A 15 1.78 -21.65 55.39
C ASP A 15 0.63 -22.61 55.78
N PHE A 16 0.26 -22.65 57.07
CA PHE A 16 -0.85 -23.46 57.56
C PHE A 16 -2.20 -23.04 56.96
N LEU A 17 -2.53 -21.74 56.95
CA LEU A 17 -3.80 -21.27 56.39
C LEU A 17 -3.88 -21.54 54.88
N ARG A 18 -2.75 -21.52 54.16
CA ARG A 18 -2.66 -21.89 52.75
C ARG A 18 -2.86 -23.39 52.53
N GLU A 19 -2.29 -24.22 53.39
CA GLU A 19 -2.56 -25.67 53.38
C GLU A 19 -4.04 -25.96 53.70
N LEU A 20 -4.62 -25.22 54.66
CA LEU A 20 -6.04 -25.33 55.00
C LEU A 20 -6.94 -24.95 53.83
N GLN A 21 -6.64 -23.87 53.09
CA GLN A 21 -7.36 -23.49 51.87
C GLN A 21 -7.32 -24.59 50.80
N GLN A 22 -6.19 -25.29 50.67
CA GLN A 22 -6.07 -26.38 49.70
C GLN A 22 -6.80 -27.66 50.11
N LYS A 23 -6.84 -27.96 51.42
CA LYS A 23 -7.42 -29.21 51.96
C LYS A 23 -8.90 -29.12 52.30
N ALA A 24 -9.37 -27.97 52.77
CA ALA A 24 -10.74 -27.77 53.23
C ALA A 24 -11.62 -27.25 52.07
N GLN A 25 -12.20 -28.19 51.33
CA GLN A 25 -12.99 -27.90 50.12
C GLN A 25 -14.29 -27.10 50.38
N ASP A 26 -14.77 -27.08 51.62
CA ASP A 26 -16.03 -26.45 52.01
C ASP A 26 -15.84 -25.08 52.72
N LEU A 27 -14.60 -24.61 52.85
CA LEU A 27 -14.28 -23.29 53.40
C LEU A 27 -14.03 -22.30 52.25
N ASP A 28 -14.73 -21.17 52.27
CA ASP A 28 -14.57 -20.11 51.26
C ASP A 28 -13.63 -19.03 51.81
N PHE A 29 -12.38 -19.06 51.35
CA PHE A 29 -11.37 -18.06 51.68
C PHE A 29 -11.57 -16.83 50.80
N TRP A 30 -12.02 -15.74 51.42
CA TRP A 30 -12.26 -14.46 50.76
C TRP A 30 -10.98 -13.63 50.63
N GLN A 31 -10.05 -13.77 51.57
CA GLN A 31 -8.74 -13.10 51.57
C GLN A 31 -7.70 -14.00 52.22
N LEU A 32 -6.52 -14.13 51.61
CA LEU A 32 -5.39 -14.88 52.16
C LEU A 32 -4.06 -14.40 51.55
N ASP A 33 -3.39 -13.48 52.25
CA ASP A 33 -2.13 -12.88 51.79
C ASP A 33 -0.92 -13.71 52.24
N ARG A 34 0.18 -13.62 51.48
CA ARG A 34 1.49 -14.19 51.87
C ARG A 34 2.28 -13.33 52.86
N LEU A 35 1.76 -12.16 53.21
CA LEU A 35 2.45 -11.19 54.05
C LEU A 35 2.25 -11.51 55.53
N VAL A 36 3.36 -11.70 56.25
CA VAL A 36 3.33 -11.77 57.72
C VAL A 36 2.81 -10.45 58.27
N GLY A 37 1.83 -10.53 59.17
CA GLY A 37 1.10 -9.40 59.75
C GLY A 37 -0.24 -9.08 59.07
N SER A 38 -0.61 -9.81 58.02
CA SER A 38 -1.92 -9.70 57.35
C SER A 38 -3.01 -10.52 58.04
N GLU A 39 -4.27 -10.31 57.66
CA GLU A 39 -5.43 -11.07 58.14
C GLU A 39 -6.04 -11.89 56.99
N ALA A 40 -6.35 -13.17 57.24
CA ALA A 40 -7.15 -13.99 56.34
C ALA A 40 -8.63 -13.82 56.65
N ARG A 41 -9.49 -13.77 55.61
CA ARG A 41 -10.95 -13.73 55.77
C ARG A 41 -11.56 -15.03 55.26
N VAL A 42 -12.30 -15.72 56.11
CA VAL A 42 -12.85 -17.06 55.80
C VAL A 42 -14.34 -17.10 56.12
N LEU A 43 -15.16 -17.39 55.11
CA LEU A 43 -16.58 -17.65 55.29
C LEU A 43 -16.78 -19.13 55.61
N VAL A 44 -17.41 -19.38 56.75
CA VAL A 44 -17.55 -20.71 57.32
C VAL A 44 -19.02 -21.12 57.32
N PRO A 45 -19.37 -22.28 56.73
CA PRO A 45 -20.73 -22.81 56.79
C PRO A 45 -21.10 -23.21 58.22
N PRO A 46 -22.40 -23.14 58.60
CA PRO A 46 -22.86 -23.50 59.94
C PRO A 46 -22.39 -24.90 60.38
N THR A 47 -22.33 -25.85 59.44
CA THR A 47 -21.89 -27.23 59.67
C THR A 47 -20.41 -27.37 60.02
N GLN A 48 -19.56 -26.37 59.75
CA GLN A 48 -18.12 -26.43 59.98
C GLN A 48 -17.60 -25.48 61.06
N LEU A 49 -18.47 -24.66 61.68
CA LEU A 49 -18.06 -23.64 62.66
C LEU A 49 -17.25 -24.23 63.83
N ASP A 50 -17.72 -25.33 64.42
CA ASP A 50 -17.06 -25.95 65.58
C ASP A 50 -15.75 -26.63 65.21
N SER A 51 -15.65 -27.19 64.00
CA SER A 51 -14.41 -27.78 63.49
C SER A 51 -13.37 -26.69 63.20
N PHE A 52 -13.81 -25.62 62.54
CA PHE A 52 -12.96 -24.48 62.17
C PHE A 52 -12.40 -23.77 63.40
N ARG A 53 -13.24 -23.43 64.40
CA ARG A 53 -12.80 -22.78 65.65
C ARG A 53 -11.79 -23.63 66.43
N ARG A 54 -11.99 -24.95 66.50
CA ARG A 54 -11.01 -25.87 67.11
C ARG A 54 -9.69 -25.90 66.34
N THR A 55 -9.77 -25.86 65.02
CA THR A 55 -8.59 -25.83 64.14
C THR A 55 -7.77 -24.55 64.35
N LEU A 56 -8.42 -23.39 64.44
CA LEU A 56 -7.75 -22.12 64.74
C LEU A 56 -7.11 -22.13 66.14
N ALA A 57 -7.82 -22.63 67.15
CA ALA A 57 -7.30 -22.73 68.51
C ALA A 57 -6.07 -23.65 68.59
N ALA A 58 -6.08 -24.79 67.90
CA ALA A 58 -4.95 -25.74 67.88
C ALA A 58 -3.67 -25.16 67.28
N HIS A 59 -3.78 -24.15 66.41
CA HIS A 59 -2.65 -23.51 65.73
C HIS A 59 -2.35 -22.10 66.27
N ASN A 60 -2.91 -21.74 67.43
CA ASN A 60 -2.75 -20.43 68.07
C ASN A 60 -3.06 -19.25 67.13
N LEU A 61 -4.09 -19.39 66.29
CA LEU A 61 -4.52 -18.35 65.37
C LEU A 61 -5.54 -17.44 66.06
N ALA A 62 -5.12 -16.20 66.33
CA ALA A 62 -6.01 -15.15 66.81
C ALA A 62 -7.06 -14.84 65.73
N HIS A 63 -8.32 -14.70 66.13
CA HIS A 63 -9.41 -14.48 65.18
C HIS A 63 -10.56 -13.71 65.80
N ARG A 64 -11.30 -13.01 64.95
CA ARG A 64 -12.54 -12.30 65.32
C ARG A 64 -13.64 -12.56 64.30
N GLU A 65 -14.88 -12.61 64.78
CA GLU A 65 -16.05 -12.75 63.93
C GLU A 65 -16.40 -11.38 63.32
N LEU A 66 -16.39 -11.27 62.00
CA LEU A 66 -16.70 -10.03 61.27
C LEU A 66 -18.20 -9.94 60.95
N ILE A 67 -18.83 -11.05 60.56
CA ILE A 67 -20.27 -11.11 60.25
C ILE A 67 -20.86 -12.35 60.93
N HIS A 68 -21.79 -12.11 61.87
CA HIS A 68 -22.43 -13.16 62.67
C HIS A 68 -23.48 -13.96 61.88
N ASP A 69 -24.18 -13.32 60.94
CA ASP A 69 -25.18 -13.97 60.08
C ASP A 69 -25.14 -13.34 58.69
N PHE A 70 -24.40 -14.00 57.79
CA PHE A 70 -24.30 -13.53 56.41
C PHE A 70 -25.64 -13.63 55.64
N GLY A 71 -26.56 -14.52 56.05
CA GLY A 71 -27.85 -14.69 55.37
C GLY A 71 -28.73 -13.44 55.50
N ARG A 72 -28.78 -12.82 56.68
CA ARG A 72 -29.54 -11.56 56.89
C ARG A 72 -28.97 -10.36 56.13
N VAL A 73 -27.67 -10.35 55.82
CA VAL A 73 -27.01 -9.26 55.04
C VAL A 73 -27.37 -9.35 53.55
N GLN A 74 -27.91 -10.48 53.06
CA GLN A 74 -28.43 -10.61 51.69
C GLN A 74 -29.80 -9.96 51.51
N ASP A 75 -30.70 -10.08 52.49
CA ASP A 75 -32.09 -9.64 52.39
C ASP A 75 -32.23 -8.10 52.34
N ASP A 76 -31.42 -7.35 53.09
CA ASP A 76 -31.47 -5.87 53.10
C ASP A 76 -31.08 -5.23 51.75
N HIS A 77 -30.40 -5.98 50.87
CA HIS A 77 -29.93 -5.50 49.56
C HIS A 77 -30.83 -5.92 48.39
N LEU A 78 -31.62 -6.99 48.53
CA LEU A 78 -32.55 -7.48 47.50
C LEU A 78 -33.87 -6.69 47.45
N TYR A 79 -34.29 -6.06 48.56
CA TYR A 79 -35.63 -5.44 48.70
C TYR A 79 -35.65 -3.90 48.76
N GLY A 80 -34.53 -3.23 48.55
CA GLY A 80 -34.36 -1.79 48.79
C GLY A 80 -34.56 -0.82 47.61
N ALA A 81 -35.06 -1.24 46.44
CA ALA A 81 -35.15 -0.35 45.27
C ALA A 81 -36.60 -0.14 44.79
N LYS A 82 -37.19 1.01 45.13
CA LYS A 82 -38.40 1.52 44.45
C LYS A 82 -38.06 1.86 43.00
N SER A 83 -38.83 1.31 42.06
CA SER A 83 -38.82 1.67 40.64
C SER A 83 -39.09 3.17 40.47
N LEU A 84 -38.09 3.92 39.99
CA LEU A 84 -38.24 5.30 39.51
C LEU A 84 -38.05 5.33 37.99
N SER A 85 -38.90 6.11 37.33
CA SER A 85 -38.98 6.17 35.88
C SER A 85 -37.69 6.67 35.23
N SER A 86 -37.39 6.06 34.09
CA SER A 86 -36.42 6.50 33.09
C SER A 86 -36.49 8.00 32.79
N SER A 87 -35.52 8.79 33.27
CA SER A 87 -35.17 10.03 32.56
C SER A 87 -33.72 10.53 32.65
N GLU A 88 -32.87 10.27 33.65
CA GLU A 88 -31.48 10.84 33.64
C GLU A 88 -30.41 9.97 34.37
N GLY A 89 -29.42 9.41 33.63
CA GLY A 89 -28.11 8.91 34.13
C GLY A 89 -27.99 7.44 34.62
N LEU A 90 -26.74 6.97 34.84
CA LEU A 90 -26.42 5.64 35.45
C LEU A 90 -26.84 5.61 36.94
N PRO A 91 -27.66 4.64 37.39
CA PRO A 91 -28.04 4.54 38.80
C PRO A 91 -26.88 3.95 39.64
N LEU A 92 -26.39 4.71 40.61
CA LEU A 92 -25.35 4.29 41.55
C LEU A 92 -25.90 3.89 42.94
N ASN A 93 -27.21 3.75 43.07
CA ASN A 93 -27.90 3.39 44.31
C ASN A 93 -28.38 1.93 44.34
N LYS A 94 -28.04 1.13 43.31
CA LYS A 94 -28.32 -0.31 43.21
C LYS A 94 -27.28 -0.99 42.31
N TYR A 95 -27.11 -2.29 42.48
CA TYR A 95 -26.41 -3.12 41.49
C TYR A 95 -27.37 -3.42 40.34
N LEU A 96 -26.92 -3.18 39.12
CA LEU A 96 -27.71 -3.45 37.92
C LEU A 96 -27.81 -4.95 37.66
N ARG A 97 -28.97 -5.40 37.18
CA ARG A 97 -29.13 -6.74 36.57
C ARG A 97 -28.56 -6.75 35.15
N TYR A 98 -28.29 -7.92 34.60
CA TYR A 98 -27.74 -8.08 33.24
C TYR A 98 -28.57 -7.29 32.21
N ASP A 99 -29.89 -7.46 32.18
CA ASP A 99 -30.75 -6.77 31.21
C ASP A 99 -30.73 -5.24 31.38
N GLU A 100 -30.57 -4.75 32.62
CA GLU A 100 -30.46 -3.31 32.90
C GLU A 100 -29.10 -2.76 32.43
N MET A 101 -28.02 -3.52 32.59
CA MET A 101 -26.71 -3.16 32.03
C MET A 101 -26.78 -3.08 30.51
N ILE A 102 -27.36 -4.10 29.87
CA ILE A 102 -27.51 -4.19 28.41
C ILE A 102 -28.38 -3.04 27.88
N ASP A 103 -29.51 -2.75 28.52
CA ASP A 103 -30.38 -1.63 28.12
C ASP A 103 -29.67 -0.29 28.28
N TYR A 104 -28.93 -0.08 29.37
CA TYR A 104 -28.16 1.14 29.58
C TYR A 104 -27.07 1.33 28.51
N ILE A 105 -26.21 0.34 28.25
CA ILE A 105 -25.13 0.47 27.26
C ILE A 105 -25.69 0.59 25.83
N ASN A 106 -26.79 -0.09 25.50
CA ASN A 106 -27.45 0.06 24.20
C ASN A 106 -28.14 1.42 24.06
N THR A 107 -28.66 1.97 25.15
CA THR A 107 -29.18 3.35 25.19
C THR A 107 -28.06 4.36 24.98
N LEU A 108 -26.90 4.17 25.62
CA LEU A 108 -25.72 4.99 25.34
C LEU A 108 -25.23 4.84 23.89
N ALA A 109 -25.20 3.63 23.34
CA ALA A 109 -24.83 3.41 21.94
C ALA A 109 -25.79 4.10 20.97
N ARG A 110 -27.10 4.11 21.25
CA ARG A 110 -28.09 4.84 20.44
C ARG A 110 -27.94 6.35 20.58
N LYS A 111 -27.82 6.86 21.81
CA LYS A 111 -27.72 8.30 22.12
C LYS A 111 -26.38 8.89 21.69
N TYR A 112 -25.31 8.11 21.77
CA TYR A 112 -23.93 8.46 21.48
C TYR A 112 -23.33 7.49 20.44
N SER A 113 -23.96 7.41 19.26
CA SER A 113 -23.67 6.43 18.21
C SER A 113 -22.36 6.58 17.42
N GLY A 114 -21.73 7.75 17.42
CA GLY A 114 -20.37 7.93 16.86
C GLY A 114 -19.24 7.87 17.91
N ARG A 115 -19.55 7.57 19.18
CA ARG A 115 -18.58 7.40 20.29
C ARG A 115 -18.54 5.97 20.69
N VAL A 116 -19.74 5.47 20.94
CA VAL A 116 -20.02 4.25 21.66
C VAL A 116 -20.52 3.25 20.65
N THR A 117 -19.78 2.16 20.51
CA THR A 117 -20.25 0.98 19.79
C THR A 117 -20.28 -0.18 20.77
N VAL A 118 -21.41 -0.90 20.81
CA VAL A 118 -21.56 -2.11 21.62
C VAL A 118 -21.53 -3.29 20.66
N SER A 119 -20.65 -4.25 20.91
CA SER A 119 -20.52 -5.50 20.14
C SER A 119 -20.65 -6.71 21.04
N GLU A 120 -21.27 -7.78 20.55
CA GLU A 120 -21.24 -9.09 21.20
C GLU A 120 -19.92 -9.78 20.86
N ILE A 121 -19.06 -10.04 21.85
CA ILE A 121 -17.76 -10.71 21.66
C ILE A 121 -17.84 -12.23 21.86
N GLY A 122 -19.01 -12.72 22.26
CA GLY A 122 -19.29 -14.12 22.48
C GLY A 122 -20.60 -14.29 23.25
N LYS A 123 -20.96 -15.55 23.48
CA LYS A 123 -22.09 -15.90 24.36
C LYS A 123 -21.59 -16.74 25.51
N SER A 124 -22.19 -16.57 26.67
CA SER A 124 -21.99 -17.43 27.83
C SER A 124 -22.54 -18.84 27.60
N TYR A 125 -22.30 -19.75 28.54
CA TYR A 125 -22.78 -21.13 28.45
C TYR A 125 -24.31 -21.24 28.31
N GLU A 126 -25.06 -20.43 29.04
CA GLU A 126 -26.53 -20.36 29.00
C GLU A 126 -27.06 -19.44 27.88
N GLY A 127 -26.16 -18.90 27.04
CA GLY A 127 -26.50 -18.21 25.81
C GLY A 127 -26.72 -16.69 25.92
N ARG A 128 -26.36 -16.06 27.05
CA ARG A 128 -26.38 -14.60 27.21
C ARG A 128 -25.23 -13.97 26.43
N ALA A 129 -25.46 -12.82 25.82
CA ALA A 129 -24.42 -12.08 25.11
C ALA A 129 -23.38 -11.54 26.08
N ILE A 130 -22.11 -11.56 25.68
CA ILE A 130 -21.01 -10.91 26.40
C ILE A 130 -20.72 -9.60 25.66
N PRO A 131 -21.11 -8.44 26.20
CA PRO A 131 -20.95 -7.17 25.50
C PRO A 131 -19.55 -6.60 25.67
N ALA A 132 -18.99 -6.06 24.60
CA ALA A 132 -17.84 -5.15 24.64
C ALA A 132 -18.29 -3.76 24.18
N VAL A 133 -17.99 -2.74 24.99
CA VAL A 133 -18.30 -1.33 24.74
C VAL A 133 -17.03 -0.63 24.29
N THR A 134 -16.97 -0.22 23.02
CA THR A 134 -15.86 0.58 22.50
C THR A 134 -16.21 2.07 22.55
N ILE A 135 -15.35 2.88 23.19
CA ILE A 135 -15.54 4.32 23.38
C ILE A 135 -14.36 5.10 22.76
N ARG A 136 -14.66 6.13 21.96
CA ARG A 136 -13.70 6.94 21.19
C ARG A 136 -13.87 8.45 21.52
N SER A 137 -12.91 9.34 21.22
CA SER A 137 -13.06 10.80 21.48
C SER A 137 -14.16 11.51 20.65
N PRO A 138 -14.85 12.55 21.19
CA PRO A 138 -15.80 13.40 20.45
C PRO A 138 -15.23 14.19 19.28
N THR A 139 -13.94 14.53 19.25
CA THR A 139 -13.36 15.13 18.03
C THR A 139 -13.22 14.10 16.90
N LEU A 140 -13.47 12.82 17.21
CA LEU A 140 -13.57 11.68 16.29
C LEU A 140 -15.03 11.40 15.86
N TYR A 141 -15.99 12.23 16.31
CA TYR A 141 -17.40 12.21 15.86
C TYR A 141 -17.70 13.05 14.65
N SER A 142 -16.72 13.81 14.17
CA SER A 142 -16.59 13.98 12.75
C SER A 142 -16.00 12.64 12.30
N SER A 143 -16.89 11.68 11.98
CA SER A 143 -16.76 10.23 11.64
C SER A 143 -15.55 9.72 10.83
N HIS A 144 -14.39 10.38 10.78
CA HIS A 144 -13.24 9.90 10.06
C HIS A 144 -11.84 10.41 10.47
N SER A 145 -11.54 11.04 11.61
CA SER A 145 -10.13 11.00 12.08
C SER A 145 -9.96 9.71 12.88
N ASN A 146 -9.02 8.85 12.54
CA ASN A 146 -8.76 7.62 13.30
C ASN A 146 -7.29 7.21 13.16
N VAL A 147 -6.40 8.06 13.63
CA VAL A 147 -5.12 7.58 14.16
C VAL A 147 -5.38 6.27 14.96
N SER A 148 -4.62 5.19 14.73
CA SER A 148 -4.80 3.95 15.52
C SER A 148 -4.32 4.21 16.93
N HIS A 149 -5.24 4.70 17.75
CA HIS A 149 -4.96 4.99 19.13
C HIS A 149 -4.67 3.70 19.89
N PRO A 150 -3.67 3.70 20.79
CA PRO A 150 -3.48 2.62 21.74
C PRO A 150 -4.80 2.32 22.47
N VAL A 151 -5.10 1.03 22.58
CA VAL A 151 -6.33 0.54 23.21
C VAL A 151 -6.07 0.25 24.69
N VAL A 152 -6.95 0.77 25.54
CA VAL A 152 -7.12 0.33 26.92
C VAL A 152 -8.25 -0.70 26.92
N PHE A 153 -7.93 -1.94 27.25
CA PHE A 153 -8.91 -3.02 27.35
C PHE A 153 -9.18 -3.35 28.81
N ILE A 154 -10.46 -3.30 29.20
CA ILE A 154 -10.89 -3.57 30.56
C ILE A 154 -12.00 -4.61 30.52
N ASP A 155 -11.91 -5.64 31.34
CA ASP A 155 -13.03 -6.54 31.62
C ASP A 155 -13.37 -6.52 33.11
N ALA A 156 -14.60 -6.90 33.42
CA ALA A 156 -15.08 -7.00 34.78
C ALA A 156 -16.02 -8.18 34.97
N GLY A 157 -16.12 -8.66 36.22
CA GLY A 157 -17.12 -9.64 36.61
C GLY A 157 -16.92 -11.02 35.97
N ILE A 158 -15.68 -11.44 35.74
CA ILE A 158 -15.38 -12.85 35.42
C ILE A 158 -15.73 -13.77 36.61
N HIS A 159 -15.56 -13.27 37.84
CA HIS A 159 -16.15 -13.85 39.03
C HIS A 159 -17.48 -13.19 39.36
N ALA A 160 -18.53 -14.00 39.46
CA ALA A 160 -19.90 -13.52 39.53
C ALA A 160 -20.25 -12.76 40.82
N ARG A 161 -19.71 -13.17 41.97
CA ARG A 161 -19.96 -12.54 43.28
C ARG A 161 -19.39 -11.14 43.44
N GLU A 162 -18.52 -10.70 42.54
CA GLU A 162 -17.71 -9.49 42.66
C GLU A 162 -18.44 -8.25 42.12
N TRP A 163 -19.63 -7.97 42.66
CA TRP A 163 -20.59 -7.03 42.08
C TRP A 163 -20.08 -5.59 41.90
N ALA A 164 -19.10 -5.15 42.68
CA ALA A 164 -18.54 -3.80 42.52
C ALA A 164 -17.68 -3.66 41.25
N ALA A 165 -17.12 -4.76 40.70
CA ALA A 165 -16.34 -4.72 39.47
C ALA A 165 -17.20 -4.39 38.24
N PRO A 166 -18.34 -5.08 37.97
CA PRO A 166 -19.29 -4.66 36.93
C PRO A 166 -19.83 -3.24 37.17
N ALA A 167 -20.12 -2.87 38.42
CA ALA A 167 -20.57 -1.50 38.74
C ALA A 167 -19.52 -0.44 38.37
N MET A 168 -18.24 -0.70 38.65
CA MET A 168 -17.13 0.17 38.24
C MET A 168 -16.99 0.23 36.72
N ALA A 169 -17.07 -0.90 36.00
CA ALA A 169 -17.00 -0.89 34.55
C ALA A 169 -18.13 -0.05 33.92
N MET A 170 -19.35 -0.16 34.47
CA MET A 170 -20.48 0.67 34.06
C MET A 170 -20.27 2.15 34.39
N TYR A 171 -19.72 2.46 35.58
CA TYR A 171 -19.37 3.83 35.95
C TYR A 171 -18.29 4.43 35.05
N LEU A 172 -17.27 3.65 34.69
CA LEU A 172 -16.23 4.05 33.75
C LEU A 172 -16.83 4.37 32.37
N ILE A 173 -17.73 3.51 31.87
CA ILE A 173 -18.47 3.77 30.63
C ILE A 173 -19.24 5.09 30.74
N SER A 174 -19.98 5.31 31.83
CA SER A 174 -20.69 6.56 32.10
C SER A 174 -19.75 7.78 32.09
N GLU A 175 -18.59 7.71 32.75
CA GLU A 175 -17.63 8.82 32.82
C GLU A 175 -17.03 9.16 31.46
N LEU A 176 -16.73 8.15 30.64
CA LEU A 176 -16.16 8.31 29.30
C LEU A 176 -17.21 8.73 28.26
N VAL A 177 -18.50 8.51 28.52
CA VAL A 177 -19.59 8.77 27.57
C VAL A 177 -20.40 10.00 27.97
N GLU A 178 -21.05 9.95 29.13
CA GLU A 178 -21.95 11.01 29.60
C GLU A 178 -21.15 12.21 30.14
N ASN A 179 -20.01 11.97 30.81
CA ASN A 179 -19.10 13.00 31.33
C ASN A 179 -17.86 13.24 30.45
N ALA A 180 -17.93 12.88 29.16
CA ALA A 180 -16.81 12.96 28.23
C ALA A 180 -16.12 14.33 28.19
N SER A 181 -16.86 15.44 28.33
CA SER A 181 -16.28 16.81 28.31
C SER A 181 -15.30 17.07 29.46
N LYS A 182 -15.51 16.43 30.63
CA LYS A 182 -14.59 16.51 31.78
C LYS A 182 -13.41 15.54 31.64
N ASN A 183 -13.59 14.49 30.85
CA ASN A 183 -12.64 13.40 30.66
C ASN A 183 -12.01 13.39 29.25
N GLN A 184 -11.87 14.57 28.62
CA GLN A 184 -11.35 14.66 27.25
C GLN A 184 -9.93 14.11 27.10
N ASP A 185 -9.08 14.30 28.11
CA ASP A 185 -7.71 13.80 28.14
C ASP A 185 -7.63 12.26 28.13
N LEU A 186 -8.62 11.57 28.72
CA LEU A 186 -8.72 10.11 28.64
C LEU A 186 -9.22 9.62 27.28
N LEU A 187 -9.90 10.48 26.52
CA LEU A 187 -10.41 10.14 25.20
C LEU A 187 -9.44 10.56 24.08
N THR A 188 -8.59 11.54 24.37
CA THR A 188 -7.61 12.11 23.47
C THR A 188 -6.40 11.20 23.39
N GLY A 189 -6.25 10.47 22.28
CA GLY A 189 -5.11 9.58 22.10
C GLY A 189 -5.33 8.13 22.54
N LEU A 190 -6.48 7.80 23.15
CA LEU A 190 -6.82 6.45 23.60
C LEU A 190 -8.15 5.97 23.02
N THR A 191 -8.24 4.67 22.77
CA THR A 191 -9.52 3.99 22.54
C THR A 191 -9.79 3.06 23.71
N TRP A 192 -11.00 3.11 24.27
CA TRP A 192 -11.40 2.23 25.36
C TRP A 192 -12.22 1.09 24.80
N THR A 193 -11.92 -0.13 25.22
CA THR A 193 -12.79 -1.30 25.02
C THR A 193 -13.07 -1.87 26.39
N ILE A 194 -14.34 -1.92 26.78
CA ILE A 194 -14.75 -2.30 28.14
C ILE A 194 -15.78 -3.43 28.05
N VAL A 195 -15.49 -4.58 28.65
CA VAL A 195 -16.45 -5.68 28.85
C VAL A 195 -17.00 -5.54 30.26
N PRO A 196 -18.20 -4.94 30.45
CA PRO A 196 -18.72 -4.69 31.78
C PRO A 196 -19.10 -5.96 32.53
N ILE A 197 -19.35 -7.06 31.83
CA ILE A 197 -19.66 -8.35 32.45
C ILE A 197 -19.16 -9.53 31.60
N ALA A 198 -18.10 -10.19 32.06
CA ALA A 198 -17.50 -11.33 31.37
C ALA A 198 -18.22 -12.67 31.65
N ASN A 199 -18.82 -12.82 32.84
CA ASN A 199 -19.56 -14.03 33.25
C ASN A 199 -21.03 -13.69 33.57
N PRO A 200 -21.87 -13.41 32.55
CA PRO A 200 -23.25 -12.97 32.77
C PRO A 200 -24.14 -14.06 33.40
N ASP A 201 -23.85 -15.34 33.15
CA ASP A 201 -24.64 -16.44 33.73
C ASP A 201 -24.39 -16.60 35.22
N GLY A 202 -23.12 -16.63 35.63
CA GLY A 202 -22.78 -16.65 37.04
C GLY A 202 -23.31 -15.41 37.75
N TYR A 203 -23.22 -14.24 37.11
CA TYR A 203 -23.70 -12.98 37.68
C TYR A 203 -25.20 -13.01 37.96
N GLU A 204 -26.03 -13.39 36.99
CA GLU A 204 -27.48 -13.53 37.21
C GLU A 204 -27.80 -14.62 38.24
N TYR A 205 -27.07 -15.74 38.23
CA TYR A 205 -27.20 -16.77 39.25
C TYR A 205 -26.91 -16.23 40.66
N SER A 206 -25.94 -15.32 40.79
CA SER A 206 -25.65 -14.65 42.06
C SER A 206 -26.72 -13.68 42.52
N HIS A 207 -27.51 -13.12 41.60
CA HIS A 207 -28.66 -12.28 41.95
C HIS A 207 -29.89 -13.09 42.36
N GLU A 208 -30.10 -14.25 41.74
CA GLU A 208 -31.36 -15.00 41.85
C GLU A 208 -31.30 -16.19 42.81
N HIS A 209 -30.14 -16.83 42.95
CA HIS A 209 -30.02 -18.12 43.60
C HIS A 209 -28.95 -18.12 44.70
N GLU A 210 -27.72 -17.72 44.38
CA GLU A 210 -26.60 -17.85 45.31
C GLU A 210 -25.62 -16.66 45.21
N ARG A 211 -25.81 -15.67 46.08
CA ARG A 211 -25.04 -14.41 46.09
C ARG A 211 -23.52 -14.55 46.02
N LEU A 212 -22.98 -15.63 46.58
CA LEU A 212 -21.54 -15.86 46.64
C LEU A 212 -21.01 -16.76 45.53
N TRP A 213 -21.84 -17.08 44.54
CA TRP A 213 -21.42 -17.82 43.37
C TRP A 213 -20.27 -17.10 42.65
N ARG A 214 -19.15 -17.80 42.46
CA ARG A 214 -17.95 -17.25 41.82
C ARG A 214 -17.84 -17.64 40.35
N LYS A 215 -18.07 -18.92 40.05
CA LYS A 215 -17.68 -19.59 38.79
C LYS A 215 -18.61 -19.31 37.61
N THR A 216 -18.29 -19.85 36.44
CA THR A 216 -19.22 -19.96 35.29
C THR A 216 -20.39 -20.91 35.60
N ARG A 217 -21.29 -21.16 34.64
CA ARG A 217 -22.45 -22.06 34.80
C ARG A 217 -22.41 -23.33 33.96
N ARG A 218 -21.30 -23.63 33.29
CA ARG A 218 -21.12 -24.90 32.57
C ARG A 218 -21.10 -26.09 33.55
N PRO A 219 -21.87 -27.16 33.36
CA PRO A 219 -21.77 -28.38 34.16
C PRO A 219 -20.34 -28.94 34.14
N ALA A 220 -19.78 -29.18 35.33
CA ALA A 220 -18.40 -29.63 35.53
C ALA A 220 -18.29 -31.07 36.05
N GLY A 221 -19.41 -31.68 36.46
CA GLY A 221 -19.50 -33.06 36.94
C GLY A 221 -20.93 -33.44 37.31
N ARG A 222 -21.12 -34.62 37.93
CA ARG A 222 -22.47 -35.14 38.24
C ARG A 222 -23.30 -34.22 39.13
N ASN A 223 -22.67 -33.56 40.10
CA ASN A 223 -23.33 -32.68 41.08
C ASN A 223 -22.67 -31.29 41.18
N CYS A 224 -21.76 -30.93 40.26
CA CYS A 224 -20.93 -29.73 40.38
C CYS A 224 -20.97 -28.92 39.09
N ILE A 225 -21.11 -27.60 39.25
CA ILE A 225 -21.33 -26.64 38.17
C ILE A 225 -20.25 -25.57 38.25
N GLY A 226 -19.79 -25.12 37.08
CA GLY A 226 -18.93 -23.98 36.91
C GLY A 226 -17.44 -24.29 37.00
N VAL A 227 -16.69 -23.52 36.22
CA VAL A 227 -15.23 -23.43 36.20
C VAL A 227 -14.84 -22.04 36.70
N ASP A 228 -13.71 -21.94 37.40
CA ASP A 228 -13.12 -20.64 37.72
C ASP A 228 -12.61 -20.00 36.43
N GLY A 229 -13.31 -18.94 35.98
CA GLY A 229 -12.99 -18.23 34.75
C GLY A 229 -11.57 -17.66 34.76
N ASN A 230 -11.00 -17.33 35.92
CA ASN A 230 -9.64 -16.82 36.04
C ASN A 230 -8.60 -17.92 36.40
N ARG A 231 -8.93 -19.19 36.12
CA ARG A 231 -7.99 -20.35 36.11
C ARG A 231 -8.02 -21.10 34.79
N ASN A 232 -8.76 -20.61 33.80
CA ASN A 232 -9.08 -21.34 32.57
C ASN A 232 -8.29 -20.84 31.35
N TYR A 233 -7.35 -19.89 31.48
CA TYR A 233 -6.51 -19.41 30.37
C TYR A 233 -5.33 -20.35 30.09
N ASP A 234 -4.86 -20.44 28.85
CA ASP A 234 -3.87 -21.45 28.40
C ASP A 234 -2.38 -21.11 28.69
N PHE A 235 -2.10 -20.24 29.66
CA PHE A 235 -0.75 -19.92 30.09
C PHE A 235 -0.46 -20.51 31.47
N HIS A 236 0.47 -21.47 31.52
CA HIS A 236 0.74 -22.32 32.70
C HIS A 236 -0.52 -22.99 33.28
N TRP A 237 -1.50 -23.27 32.43
CA TRP A 237 -2.79 -23.79 32.83
C TRP A 237 -2.67 -25.05 33.71
N ALA A 238 -3.38 -25.07 34.83
CA ALA A 238 -3.43 -26.15 35.80
C ALA A 238 -2.09 -26.53 36.48
N GLU A 239 -1.03 -25.72 36.36
CA GLU A 239 0.27 -26.04 36.97
C GLU A 239 0.31 -25.79 38.49
N VAL A 240 -0.30 -24.70 38.97
CA VAL A 240 -0.32 -24.34 40.40
C VAL A 240 -1.50 -23.43 40.72
N GLY A 241 -1.97 -23.45 41.97
CA GLY A 241 -2.97 -22.47 42.43
C GLY A 241 -4.38 -22.65 41.88
N ALA A 242 -4.64 -23.81 41.27
CA ALA A 242 -5.92 -24.21 40.71
C ALA A 242 -6.22 -25.67 41.09
N SER A 243 -7.50 -26.02 41.15
CA SER A 243 -7.95 -27.36 41.56
C SER A 243 -8.40 -28.19 40.36
N ASN A 244 -8.10 -29.48 40.38
CA ASN A 244 -8.65 -30.47 39.44
C ASN A 244 -10.05 -30.97 39.86
N ALA A 245 -10.53 -30.63 41.05
CA ALA A 245 -11.81 -31.10 41.56
C ALA A 245 -12.97 -30.22 41.03
N PRO A 246 -13.96 -30.76 40.30
CA PRO A 246 -15.04 -29.98 39.69
C PRO A 246 -15.86 -29.10 40.64
N CYS A 247 -15.91 -29.49 41.91
CA CYS A 247 -16.70 -28.80 42.94
C CYS A 247 -15.93 -27.67 43.62
N ALA A 248 -14.61 -27.59 43.42
CA ALA A 248 -13.81 -26.53 44.02
C ALA A 248 -14.10 -25.17 43.38
N GLU A 249 -13.95 -24.10 44.17
CA GLU A 249 -14.09 -22.71 43.72
C GLU A 249 -13.01 -22.28 42.73
N THR A 250 -11.85 -22.95 42.76
CA THR A 250 -10.69 -22.70 41.88
C THR A 250 -10.54 -23.78 40.81
N TYR A 251 -11.62 -24.49 40.46
CA TYR A 251 -11.60 -25.53 39.43
C TYR A 251 -11.18 -24.94 38.07
N HIS A 252 -10.08 -25.41 37.47
CA HIS A 252 -9.53 -24.84 36.23
C HIS A 252 -10.20 -25.30 34.93
N GLY A 253 -11.14 -26.25 35.01
CA GLY A 253 -11.83 -26.82 33.85
C GLY A 253 -11.16 -28.09 33.32
N GLU A 254 -11.83 -28.74 32.35
CA GLU A 254 -11.37 -30.00 31.73
C GLU A 254 -10.19 -29.76 30.78
N THR A 255 -10.17 -28.60 30.13
CA THR A 255 -9.11 -28.10 29.26
C THR A 255 -8.98 -26.60 29.44
N SER A 256 -7.84 -26.02 29.07
CA SER A 256 -7.76 -24.57 28.93
C SER A 256 -8.80 -24.08 27.92
N PHE A 257 -9.36 -22.91 28.17
CA PHE A 257 -10.45 -22.28 27.42
C PHE A 257 -11.68 -23.17 27.21
N SER A 258 -11.98 -24.06 28.17
CA SER A 258 -13.22 -24.85 28.19
C SER A 258 -14.46 -23.95 28.25
N GLU A 259 -14.33 -22.79 28.89
CA GLU A 259 -15.45 -21.87 29.12
C GLU A 259 -15.66 -20.93 27.91
N PRO A 260 -16.89 -20.80 27.40
CA PRO A 260 -17.16 -19.85 26.33
C PRO A 260 -16.89 -18.39 26.72
N GLU A 261 -17.05 -18.05 28.00
CA GLU A 261 -16.76 -16.73 28.56
C GLU A 261 -15.28 -16.38 28.42
N THR A 262 -14.37 -17.29 28.78
CA THR A 262 -12.92 -17.06 28.69
C THR A 262 -12.44 -17.07 27.24
N ARG A 263 -13.09 -17.85 26.36
CA ARG A 263 -12.86 -17.76 24.91
C ARG A 263 -13.23 -16.40 24.34
N ALA A 264 -14.33 -15.79 24.80
CA ALA A 264 -14.73 -14.45 24.34
C ALA A 264 -13.68 -13.40 24.69
N ILE A 265 -13.18 -13.39 25.93
CA ILE A 265 -12.10 -12.48 26.37
C ILE A 265 -10.79 -12.77 25.61
N ARG A 266 -10.43 -14.05 25.45
CA ARG A 266 -9.27 -14.47 24.67
C ARG A 266 -9.31 -13.94 23.24
N ASP A 267 -10.44 -14.15 22.56
CA ASP A 267 -10.60 -13.77 21.15
C ASP A 267 -10.57 -12.25 21.01
N GLU A 268 -11.11 -11.51 21.98
CA GLU A 268 -11.03 -10.05 22.03
C GLU A 268 -9.61 -9.55 22.29
N LEU A 269 -8.88 -10.14 23.25
CA LEU A 269 -7.45 -9.85 23.49
C LEU A 269 -6.60 -10.10 22.23
N LEU A 270 -6.84 -11.22 21.55
CA LEU A 270 -6.13 -11.56 20.31
C LEU A 270 -6.52 -10.64 19.14
N ARG A 271 -7.79 -10.24 19.05
CA ARG A 271 -8.27 -9.23 18.08
C ARG A 271 -7.61 -7.87 18.30
N LEU A 272 -7.34 -7.53 19.57
CA LEU A 272 -6.68 -6.29 19.95
C LEU A 272 -5.15 -6.41 19.99
N LYS A 273 -4.55 -7.57 19.68
CA LYS A 273 -3.10 -7.77 19.71
C LYS A 273 -2.36 -6.73 18.88
N GLY A 274 -1.27 -6.21 19.41
CA GLY A 274 -0.52 -5.09 18.81
C GLY A 274 -1.15 -3.70 19.00
N ARG A 275 -2.45 -3.60 19.28
CA ARG A 275 -3.17 -2.34 19.57
C ARG A 275 -3.48 -2.13 21.05
N CYS A 276 -3.78 -3.19 21.80
CA CYS A 276 -3.95 -3.15 23.25
C CYS A 276 -2.60 -2.84 23.90
N LYS A 277 -2.50 -1.68 24.54
CA LYS A 277 -1.29 -1.26 25.26
C LYS A 277 -1.46 -1.30 26.77
N PHE A 278 -2.70 -1.40 27.24
CA PHE A 278 -3.04 -1.56 28.64
C PHE A 278 -4.24 -2.49 28.78
N TYR A 279 -4.04 -3.62 29.44
CA TYR A 279 -5.09 -4.54 29.87
C TYR A 279 -5.26 -4.45 31.39
N LEU A 280 -6.50 -4.29 31.83
CA LEU A 280 -6.87 -4.23 33.24
C LEU A 280 -8.09 -5.12 33.51
N SER A 281 -7.92 -6.22 34.23
CA SER A 281 -9.06 -7.03 34.69
C SER A 281 -9.52 -6.53 36.06
N LEU A 282 -10.81 -6.20 36.18
CA LEU A 282 -11.40 -5.68 37.40
C LEU A 282 -12.01 -6.81 38.25
N HIS A 283 -11.53 -6.88 39.48
CA HIS A 283 -11.95 -7.82 40.50
C HIS A 283 -12.33 -7.08 41.80
N THR A 284 -13.01 -7.78 42.71
CA THR A 284 -13.14 -7.34 44.11
C THR A 284 -12.89 -8.53 45.00
N TYR A 285 -12.27 -8.45 46.17
CA TYR A 285 -11.83 -7.23 46.85
C TYR A 285 -10.40 -7.37 47.38
N GLY A 286 -9.80 -6.23 47.77
CA GLY A 286 -8.58 -6.23 48.58
C GLY A 286 -7.62 -5.07 48.34
N GLU A 287 -8.02 -4.08 47.54
CA GLU A 287 -7.22 -2.87 47.32
C GLU A 287 -5.82 -3.21 46.74
N TYR A 288 -5.78 -4.11 45.75
CA TYR A 288 -4.55 -4.57 45.12
C TYR A 288 -4.43 -4.10 43.66
N LEU A 289 -3.20 -3.83 43.22
CA LEU A 289 -2.82 -3.76 41.81
C LEU A 289 -1.76 -4.81 41.54
N LEU A 290 -2.18 -5.90 40.90
CA LEU A 290 -1.43 -7.13 40.76
C LEU A 290 -1.00 -7.31 39.31
N TYR A 291 0.30 -7.45 39.06
CA TYR A 291 0.80 -7.71 37.71
C TYR A 291 1.38 -9.12 37.58
N PRO A 292 1.61 -9.61 36.34
CA PRO A 292 2.22 -10.91 36.14
C PRO A 292 3.58 -11.09 36.86
N TRP A 293 3.98 -12.28 37.28
CA TRP A 293 3.27 -13.53 37.07
C TRP A 293 2.36 -13.92 38.25
N GLY A 294 1.25 -14.58 37.92
CA GLY A 294 0.40 -15.32 38.84
C GLY A 294 0.86 -16.75 39.06
N TRP A 295 1.54 -17.40 38.12
CA TRP A 295 1.95 -18.81 38.29
C TRP A 295 3.29 -19.01 39.03
N THR A 296 4.20 -18.02 39.04
CA THR A 296 5.55 -18.12 39.63
C THR A 296 5.93 -16.88 40.45
N ASN A 297 6.85 -17.05 41.41
CA ASN A 297 7.43 -15.95 42.17
C ASN A 297 8.40 -15.10 41.32
N ASP A 298 8.88 -15.63 40.19
CA ASP A 298 9.73 -14.88 39.27
C ASP A 298 8.97 -13.68 38.68
N LEU A 299 9.71 -12.63 38.34
CA LEU A 299 9.14 -11.44 37.71
C LEU A 299 9.31 -11.51 36.18
N PRO A 300 8.30 -11.10 35.39
CA PRO A 300 8.43 -11.04 33.94
C PRO A 300 9.50 -10.04 33.52
N VAL A 301 10.12 -10.26 32.36
CA VAL A 301 11.02 -9.28 31.76
C VAL A 301 10.26 -7.97 31.50
N GLY A 302 10.75 -6.86 32.05
CA GLY A 302 10.13 -5.54 31.93
C GLY A 302 9.01 -5.25 32.92
N TRP A 303 8.85 -6.05 33.98
CA TRP A 303 7.87 -5.86 35.06
C TRP A 303 7.91 -4.45 35.69
N GLU A 304 9.08 -3.79 35.71
CA GLU A 304 9.26 -2.45 36.29
C GLU A 304 8.32 -1.42 35.64
N LYS A 305 7.98 -1.63 34.37
CA LYS A 305 7.08 -0.75 33.61
C LYS A 305 5.66 -0.88 34.11
N ILE A 306 5.20 -2.11 34.31
CA ILE A 306 3.87 -2.42 34.83
C ILE A 306 3.77 -1.88 36.25
N HIS A 307 4.79 -2.15 37.07
CA HIS A 307 4.90 -1.67 38.44
C HIS A 307 4.86 -0.13 38.54
N ALA A 308 5.53 0.58 37.61
CA ALA A 308 5.50 2.04 37.58
C ALA A 308 4.10 2.60 37.27
N VAL A 309 3.37 1.99 36.32
CA VAL A 309 1.98 2.37 36.01
C VAL A 309 1.08 2.09 37.22
N ALA A 310 1.15 0.89 37.80
CA ALA A 310 0.37 0.53 38.98
C ALA A 310 0.63 1.47 40.18
N LYS A 311 1.89 1.86 40.43
CA LYS A 311 2.23 2.86 41.46
C LYS A 311 1.67 4.26 41.19
N VAL A 312 1.45 4.64 39.93
CA VAL A 312 0.77 5.91 39.61
C VAL A 312 -0.70 5.82 40.00
N GLY A 313 -1.39 4.74 39.65
CA GLY A 313 -2.77 4.49 40.08
C GLY A 313 -2.94 4.48 41.60
N ALA A 314 -2.13 3.66 42.30
CA ALA A 314 -2.17 3.57 43.76
C ALA A 314 -1.93 4.91 44.47
N ARG A 315 -0.95 5.70 44.00
CA ARG A 315 -0.67 7.03 44.57
C ARG A 315 -1.81 8.02 44.33
N ALA A 316 -2.43 7.99 43.14
CA ALA A 316 -3.55 8.87 42.84
C ALA A 316 -4.75 8.59 43.75
N ILE A 317 -5.06 7.30 43.99
CA ILE A 317 -6.10 6.90 44.94
C ILE A 317 -5.75 7.35 46.36
N GLN A 318 -4.53 7.02 46.84
CA GLN A 318 -4.06 7.40 48.17
C GLN A 318 -4.14 8.92 48.43
N GLN A 319 -3.87 9.73 47.41
CA GLN A 319 -3.96 11.19 47.49
C GLN A 319 -5.41 11.69 47.47
N ALA A 320 -6.30 11.02 46.76
CA ALA A 320 -7.69 11.45 46.61
C ALA A 320 -8.56 11.07 47.82
N THR A 321 -8.39 9.86 48.36
CA THR A 321 -9.28 9.31 49.40
C THR A 321 -8.56 8.80 50.64
N GLY A 322 -7.24 8.69 50.60
CA GLY A 322 -6.47 8.10 51.70
C GLY A 322 -6.37 6.57 51.64
N THR A 323 -7.01 5.91 50.67
CA THR A 323 -6.99 4.46 50.53
C THR A 323 -5.64 3.98 49.98
N ALA A 324 -5.01 3.06 50.70
CA ALA A 324 -3.71 2.50 50.33
C ALA A 324 -3.88 1.23 49.49
N TYR A 325 -3.41 1.27 48.25
CA TYR A 325 -3.36 0.08 47.40
C TYR A 325 -2.01 -0.62 47.46
N THR A 326 -2.01 -1.93 47.61
CA THR A 326 -0.79 -2.74 47.58
C THR A 326 -0.44 -3.11 46.13
N VAL A 327 0.81 -2.87 45.73
CA VAL A 327 1.30 -3.05 44.35
C VAL A 327 2.40 -4.12 44.30
N GLY A 328 2.25 -5.13 43.44
CA GLY A 328 3.28 -6.16 43.24
C GLY A 328 2.83 -7.24 42.25
N SER A 329 3.65 -8.27 42.03
CA SER A 329 3.19 -9.39 41.20
C SER A 329 2.18 -10.25 41.95
N SER A 330 1.20 -10.80 41.22
CA SER A 330 0.08 -11.59 41.76
C SER A 330 0.57 -12.67 42.73
N THR A 331 1.61 -13.42 42.36
CA THR A 331 2.17 -14.48 43.21
C THR A 331 2.85 -13.97 44.49
N ASN A 332 3.57 -12.85 44.40
CA ASN A 332 4.38 -12.33 45.52
C ASN A 332 3.55 -11.52 46.51
N VAL A 333 2.45 -10.91 46.08
CA VAL A 333 1.51 -10.18 46.95
C VAL A 333 0.49 -11.14 47.56
N LEU A 334 -0.15 -11.94 46.71
CA LEU A 334 -1.23 -12.85 47.12
C LEU A 334 -0.72 -14.29 47.19
N TYR A 335 -0.82 -15.02 46.09
CA TYR A 335 -0.54 -16.44 46.01
C TYR A 335 -0.37 -16.88 44.56
N ALA A 336 0.31 -18.03 44.38
CA ALA A 336 0.42 -18.66 43.07
C ALA A 336 -0.97 -19.11 42.58
N ALA A 337 -1.31 -18.71 41.37
CA ALA A 337 -2.57 -18.87 40.66
C ALA A 337 -2.26 -18.92 39.14
N ALA A 338 -2.20 -20.12 38.57
CA ALA A 338 -1.94 -20.29 37.15
C ALA A 338 -3.23 -20.28 36.31
N GLY A 339 -3.11 -19.98 35.01
CA GLY A 339 -4.24 -19.86 34.09
C GLY A 339 -5.06 -18.58 34.26
N GLY A 340 -4.43 -17.49 34.74
CA GLY A 340 -5.05 -16.16 34.86
C GLY A 340 -5.08 -15.35 33.57
N SER A 341 -6.01 -14.40 33.47
CA SER A 341 -6.21 -13.54 32.30
C SER A 341 -5.09 -12.53 32.09
N ASP A 342 -4.55 -11.95 33.17
CA ASP A 342 -3.46 -10.97 33.16
C ASP A 342 -2.14 -11.60 32.68
N ASP A 343 -1.83 -12.80 33.17
CA ASP A 343 -0.72 -13.64 32.71
C ASP A 343 -0.84 -13.98 31.21
N TYR A 344 -2.03 -14.42 30.76
CA TYR A 344 -2.28 -14.72 29.35
C TYR A 344 -2.19 -13.47 28.47
N ALA A 345 -2.77 -12.35 28.90
CA ALA A 345 -2.74 -11.09 28.16
C ALA A 345 -1.30 -10.60 27.96
N PHE A 346 -0.45 -10.74 28.98
CA PHE A 346 0.97 -10.37 28.89
C PHE A 346 1.76 -11.35 28.02
N ALA A 347 1.66 -12.66 28.28
CA ALA A 347 2.52 -13.65 27.63
C ALA A 347 2.13 -14.02 26.21
N VAL A 348 0.82 -14.09 25.92
CA VAL A 348 0.29 -14.66 24.68
C VAL A 348 -0.32 -13.57 23.80
N ALA A 349 -1.14 -12.69 24.40
CA ALA A 349 -1.74 -11.56 23.69
C ALA A 349 -0.78 -10.39 23.48
N ASP A 350 0.43 -10.45 24.05
CA ASP A 350 1.51 -9.47 23.87
C ASP A 350 1.11 -8.06 24.30
N VAL A 351 0.37 -7.96 25.41
CA VAL A 351 -0.03 -6.68 26.01
C VAL A 351 1.07 -6.20 26.95
N PRO A 352 1.74 -5.07 26.67
CA PRO A 352 2.93 -4.65 27.40
C PRO A 352 2.68 -4.19 28.83
N ILE A 353 1.46 -3.72 29.13
CA ILE A 353 1.01 -3.37 30.47
C ILE A 353 -0.25 -4.19 30.75
N SER A 354 -0.11 -5.25 31.51
CA SER A 354 -1.20 -6.17 31.89
C SER A 354 -1.24 -6.27 33.40
N MET A 355 -2.40 -6.08 34.01
CA MET A 355 -2.57 -6.22 35.46
C MET A 355 -4.02 -6.49 35.84
N THR A 356 -4.20 -6.98 37.06
CA THR A 356 -5.47 -7.16 37.76
C THR A 356 -5.62 -6.07 38.83
N MET A 357 -6.80 -5.47 38.94
CA MET A 357 -7.14 -4.55 40.03
C MET A 357 -8.21 -5.15 40.92
N GLU A 358 -7.88 -5.31 42.20
CA GLU A 358 -8.82 -5.73 43.25
C GLU A 358 -9.35 -4.47 43.95
N LEU A 359 -10.62 -4.16 43.74
CA LEU A 359 -11.30 -2.97 44.28
C LEU A 359 -11.57 -3.08 45.80
N PRO A 360 -12.04 -2.02 46.47
CA PRO A 360 -12.37 -2.05 47.89
C PRO A 360 -13.66 -2.83 48.19
N GLY A 361 -13.67 -3.57 49.31
CA GLY A 361 -14.81 -4.41 49.72
C GLY A 361 -15.88 -3.70 50.58
N GLY A 362 -15.90 -2.36 50.61
CA GLY A 362 -16.82 -1.58 51.46
C GLY A 362 -16.65 -1.80 52.98
N GLY A 363 -15.46 -2.22 53.44
CA GLY A 363 -15.16 -2.52 54.84
C GLY A 363 -15.19 -4.03 55.17
N SER A 364 -15.95 -4.43 56.19
CA SER A 364 -16.14 -5.85 56.57
C SER A 364 -17.06 -6.62 55.63
N ALA A 365 -17.71 -5.93 54.68
CA ALA A 365 -18.70 -6.49 53.77
C ALA A 365 -18.11 -7.31 52.61
N GLY A 366 -16.82 -7.14 52.30
CA GLY A 366 -16.09 -7.93 51.30
C GLY A 366 -16.74 -7.89 49.93
N PHE A 367 -17.18 -9.06 49.42
CA PHE A 367 -17.86 -9.17 48.13
C PHE A 367 -19.27 -8.57 48.11
N ASN A 368 -19.84 -8.15 49.25
CA ASN A 368 -21.20 -7.63 49.36
C ASN A 368 -21.31 -6.19 49.91
N PRO A 369 -20.65 -5.19 49.30
CA PRO A 369 -20.80 -3.81 49.73
C PRO A 369 -22.25 -3.35 49.56
N PRO A 370 -22.82 -2.58 50.51
CA PRO A 370 -24.17 -2.07 50.38
C PRO A 370 -24.28 -1.10 49.20
N PRO A 371 -25.44 -1.01 48.51
CA PRO A 371 -25.62 -0.11 47.38
C PRO A 371 -25.28 1.36 47.66
N SER A 372 -25.43 1.82 48.91
CA SER A 372 -25.04 3.17 49.34
C SER A 372 -23.54 3.46 49.24
N ARG A 373 -22.70 2.42 49.14
CA ARG A 373 -21.23 2.54 49.00
C ARG A 373 -20.75 2.42 47.56
N ILE A 374 -21.62 2.09 46.60
CA ILE A 374 -21.25 1.94 45.18
C ILE A 374 -20.59 3.23 44.69
N GLU A 375 -21.24 4.38 44.89
CA GLU A 375 -20.75 5.67 44.40
C GLU A 375 -19.35 6.02 44.94
N GLU A 376 -19.08 5.75 46.22
CA GLU A 376 -17.77 5.97 46.84
C GLU A 376 -16.69 5.08 46.18
N ILE A 377 -16.99 3.78 46.07
CA ILE A 377 -16.05 2.77 45.54
C ILE A 377 -15.70 3.07 44.08
N VAL A 378 -16.70 3.33 43.24
CA VAL A 378 -16.46 3.55 41.81
C VAL A 378 -15.77 4.89 41.53
N LYS A 379 -16.08 5.94 42.29
CA LYS A 379 -15.41 7.25 42.16
C LYS A 379 -13.95 7.20 42.57
N GLU A 380 -13.63 6.52 43.68
CA GLU A 380 -12.24 6.30 44.09
C GLU A 380 -11.48 5.52 43.03
N THR A 381 -12.04 4.38 42.61
CA THR A 381 -11.41 3.47 41.65
C THR A 381 -11.15 4.17 40.30
N PHE A 382 -12.09 5.01 39.86
CA PHE A 382 -11.93 5.82 38.65
C PHE A 382 -10.69 6.72 38.69
N VAL A 383 -10.34 7.30 39.85
CA VAL A 383 -9.13 8.13 40.00
C VAL A 383 -7.87 7.32 39.67
N GLY A 384 -7.78 6.09 40.17
CA GLY A 384 -6.65 5.19 39.87
C GLY A 384 -6.59 4.80 38.40
N ILE A 385 -7.71 4.35 37.82
CA ILE A 385 -7.79 3.94 36.41
C ILE A 385 -7.43 5.09 35.48
N ARG A 386 -7.94 6.30 35.76
CA ARG A 386 -7.61 7.53 35.03
C ARG A 386 -6.10 7.80 35.06
N ALA A 387 -5.48 7.78 36.24
CA ALA A 387 -4.05 8.06 36.38
C ALA A 387 -3.18 7.02 35.64
N MET A 388 -3.55 5.73 35.71
CA MET A 388 -2.84 4.67 34.99
C MET A 388 -2.95 4.82 33.47
N ALA A 389 -4.16 5.06 32.95
CA ALA A 389 -4.38 5.21 31.52
C ALA A 389 -3.62 6.41 30.93
N LEU A 390 -3.58 7.55 31.64
CA LEU A 390 -2.80 8.72 31.23
C LEU A 390 -1.29 8.45 31.23
N GLU A 391 -0.79 7.72 32.23
CA GLU A 391 0.63 7.36 32.27
C GLU A 391 1.02 6.41 31.14
N VAL A 392 0.10 5.52 30.72
CA VAL A 392 0.30 4.69 29.51
C VAL A 392 0.32 5.57 28.26
N ALA A 393 -0.64 6.48 28.11
CA ALA A 393 -0.72 7.38 26.95
C ALA A 393 0.54 8.25 26.79
N ARG A 394 1.05 8.81 27.89
CA ARG A 394 2.24 9.69 27.91
C ARG A 394 3.54 9.01 27.47
N LYS A 395 3.61 7.68 27.59
CA LYS A 395 4.85 6.93 27.39
C LYS A 395 5.10 6.46 25.95
N TYR A 396 4.10 6.45 25.07
CA TYR A 396 4.27 6.15 23.64
C TYR A 396 4.49 7.44 22.84
N LYS A 397 5.53 7.50 22.00
CA LYS A 397 5.93 8.73 21.30
C LYS A 397 6.07 8.51 19.79
N LEU A 398 5.49 9.41 18.99
CA LEU A 398 5.65 9.41 17.53
C LEU A 398 6.82 10.31 17.13
N TYR A 399 7.79 9.77 16.41
CA TYR A 399 8.95 10.50 15.89
C TYR A 399 8.84 10.69 14.38
N SER A 400 9.17 11.89 13.91
CA SER A 400 9.62 12.11 12.54
C SER A 400 11.15 12.04 12.52
N VAL A 401 11.69 11.23 11.62
CA VAL A 401 13.12 11.03 11.44
C VAL A 401 13.47 11.43 10.02
N GLU A 402 14.32 12.44 9.88
CA GLU A 402 14.81 12.95 8.61
C GLU A 402 16.06 12.17 8.19
N GLN A 403 16.02 11.62 6.97
CA GLN A 403 17.16 10.93 6.36
C GLN A 403 17.82 11.84 5.33
N HIS A 404 19.09 12.20 5.56
CA HIS A 404 19.84 13.16 4.74
C HIS A 404 20.80 12.49 3.75
N ASN A 405 20.98 11.18 3.84
CA ASN A 405 21.81 10.40 2.91
C ASN A 405 21.33 8.94 2.76
N GLN A 406 21.88 8.22 1.79
CA GLN A 406 21.47 6.86 1.46
C GLN A 406 21.75 5.86 2.60
N GLN A 407 22.85 6.04 3.34
CA GLN A 407 23.21 5.18 4.48
C GLN A 407 22.16 5.28 5.61
N GLN A 408 21.67 6.48 5.87
CA GLN A 408 20.60 6.76 6.84
C GLN A 408 19.25 6.16 6.41
N ALA A 409 18.91 6.27 5.12
CA ALA A 409 17.71 5.65 4.56
C ALA A 409 17.78 4.12 4.60
N ASP A 410 18.96 3.56 4.35
CA ASP A 410 19.23 2.12 4.45
C ASP A 410 19.13 1.63 5.89
N PHE A 411 19.68 2.38 6.85
CA PHE A 411 19.58 2.07 8.28
C PHE A 411 18.13 2.07 8.79
N LEU A 412 17.31 3.06 8.44
CA LEU A 412 15.91 3.11 8.89
C LEU A 412 15.07 1.96 8.31
N ARG A 413 15.41 1.51 7.09
CA ARG A 413 14.83 0.29 6.49
C ARG A 413 15.27 -0.96 7.24
N ASP A 414 16.55 -1.11 7.51
CA ASP A 414 17.04 -2.28 8.24
C ASP A 414 16.42 -2.29 9.65
N LEU A 415 16.27 -1.12 10.28
CA LEU A 415 15.59 -0.94 11.56
C LEU A 415 14.13 -1.40 11.51
N GLN A 416 13.38 -1.10 10.44
CA GLN A 416 12.01 -1.61 10.25
C GLN A 416 11.95 -3.14 10.17
N HIS A 417 12.98 -3.79 9.65
CA HIS A 417 13.02 -5.24 9.51
C HIS A 417 13.47 -5.97 10.78
N ILE A 418 14.31 -5.34 11.61
CA ILE A 418 14.92 -5.97 12.79
C ILE A 418 14.23 -5.59 14.12
N ALA A 419 13.58 -4.43 14.18
CA ALA A 419 12.91 -3.95 15.39
C ALA A 419 11.39 -4.10 15.25
N HIS A 420 10.90 -5.32 15.51
CA HIS A 420 9.49 -5.68 15.37
C HIS A 420 8.54 -4.88 16.26
N ASP A 421 9.06 -4.26 17.33
CA ASP A 421 8.29 -3.45 18.29
C ASP A 421 8.10 -1.98 17.86
N LEU A 422 8.78 -1.54 16.78
CA LEU A 422 8.64 -0.21 16.22
C LEU A 422 7.61 -0.21 15.09
N ASP A 423 6.63 0.69 15.16
CA ASP A 423 5.59 0.81 14.13
C ASP A 423 5.91 1.97 13.16
N PHE A 424 6.30 1.62 11.93
CA PHE A 424 6.65 2.56 10.87
C PHE A 424 5.42 2.96 10.07
N TRP A 425 4.85 4.12 10.41
CA TRP A 425 3.68 4.70 9.72
C TRP A 425 4.04 5.28 8.35
N LYS A 426 5.31 5.62 8.16
CA LYS A 426 5.83 6.16 6.92
C LYS A 426 7.31 5.83 6.83
N LEU A 427 7.73 5.20 5.74
CA LEU A 427 9.13 4.98 5.42
C LEU A 427 9.34 5.13 3.91
N ASN A 428 10.25 6.01 3.50
CA ASN A 428 10.54 6.33 2.11
C ASN A 428 12.03 6.10 1.83
N ARG A 429 12.41 5.71 0.61
CA ARG A 429 13.82 5.50 0.21
C ARG A 429 14.54 6.77 -0.27
N LEU A 430 13.81 7.84 -0.54
CA LEU A 430 14.34 9.09 -1.05
C LEU A 430 15.11 9.84 0.05
N VAL A 431 16.37 10.14 -0.25
CA VAL A 431 17.19 11.05 0.57
C VAL A 431 16.52 12.42 0.63
N GLY A 432 16.38 12.97 1.83
CA GLY A 432 15.67 14.22 2.12
C GLY A 432 14.19 14.05 2.51
N SER A 433 13.71 12.81 2.67
CA SER A 433 12.35 12.53 3.16
C SER A 433 12.31 12.22 4.66
N GLU A 434 11.11 12.23 5.24
CA GLU A 434 10.88 11.95 6.66
C GLU A 434 10.19 10.58 6.85
N ALA A 435 10.77 9.74 7.71
CA ALA A 435 10.13 8.53 8.23
C ALA A 435 9.35 8.85 9.51
N HIS A 436 8.16 8.27 9.68
CA HIS A 436 7.36 8.43 10.90
C HIS A 436 7.31 7.10 11.64
N VAL A 437 7.77 7.09 12.90
CA VAL A 437 7.92 5.88 13.71
C VAL A 437 7.24 6.08 15.05
N LEU A 438 6.25 5.26 15.36
CA LEU A 438 5.65 5.19 16.69
C LEU A 438 6.54 4.30 17.56
N VAL A 439 7.09 4.88 18.62
CA VAL A 439 8.12 4.27 19.46
C VAL A 439 7.52 3.94 20.82
N PRO A 440 7.51 2.65 21.22
CA PRO A 440 7.18 2.24 22.57
C PRO A 440 8.18 2.82 23.59
N PRO A 441 7.74 3.08 24.82
CA PRO A 441 8.63 3.60 25.88
C PRO A 441 9.86 2.73 26.16
N VAL A 442 9.76 1.41 25.96
CA VAL A 442 10.91 0.49 26.13
C VAL A 442 11.97 0.70 25.06
N GLU A 443 11.54 0.96 23.83
CA GLU A 443 12.46 1.18 22.71
C GLU A 443 12.89 2.64 22.61
N LEU A 444 12.39 3.55 23.47
CA LEU A 444 12.64 4.98 23.29
C LEU A 444 14.12 5.34 23.39
N GLU A 445 14.82 4.82 24.40
CA GLU A 445 16.24 5.09 24.62
C GLU A 445 17.12 4.32 23.63
N SER A 446 16.80 3.06 23.34
CA SER A 446 17.51 2.28 22.30
C SER A 446 17.33 2.90 20.92
N PHE A 447 16.11 3.34 20.57
CA PHE A 447 15.79 4.03 19.33
C PHE A 447 16.53 5.36 19.23
N ARG A 448 16.46 6.23 20.24
CA ARG A 448 17.20 7.50 20.25
C ARG A 448 18.70 7.29 20.14
N HIS A 449 19.25 6.31 20.84
CA HIS A 449 20.66 5.95 20.75
C HIS A 449 21.04 5.46 19.34
N ALA A 450 20.18 4.64 18.74
CA ALA A 450 20.37 4.13 17.38
C ALA A 450 20.30 5.27 16.34
N LEU A 451 19.37 6.23 16.50
CA LEU A 451 19.30 7.44 15.69
C LEU A 451 20.53 8.33 15.86
N SER A 452 20.98 8.56 17.10
CA SER A 452 22.16 9.40 17.38
C SER A 452 23.43 8.79 16.80
N LYS A 453 23.58 7.47 16.84
CA LYS A 453 24.74 6.75 16.28
C LYS A 453 24.85 6.94 14.76
N GLN A 454 23.72 7.15 14.09
CA GLN A 454 23.64 7.36 12.64
C GLN A 454 23.54 8.84 12.26
N ASN A 455 23.67 9.77 13.22
CA ASN A 455 23.46 11.22 13.04
C ASN A 455 22.11 11.54 12.34
N LEU A 456 21.06 10.79 12.67
CA LEU A 456 19.72 11.01 12.14
C LEU A 456 19.04 12.15 12.90
N THR A 457 18.76 13.25 12.19
CA THR A 457 17.93 14.33 12.71
C THR A 457 16.52 13.81 12.92
N HIS A 458 15.97 14.03 14.11
CA HIS A 458 14.63 13.58 14.44
C HIS A 458 13.93 14.61 15.30
N ARG A 459 12.61 14.69 15.15
CA ARG A 459 11.75 15.50 15.99
C ARG A 459 10.58 14.67 16.47
N GLU A 460 10.21 14.84 17.72
CA GLU A 460 9.00 14.26 18.26
C GLU A 460 7.80 15.00 17.62
N LEU A 461 6.98 14.28 16.86
CA LEU A 461 5.80 14.87 16.20
C LEU A 461 4.66 15.12 17.17
N ILE A 462 4.62 14.41 18.30
CA ILE A 462 3.60 14.53 19.34
C ILE A 462 4.31 14.83 20.66
N ALA A 463 4.57 16.11 20.93
CA ALA A 463 5.12 16.59 22.21
C ALA A 463 4.07 17.22 23.13
N ASP A 464 2.91 17.65 22.62
CA ASP A 464 1.77 18.19 23.39
C ASP A 464 0.50 18.12 22.52
N PHE A 465 -0.48 17.30 22.90
CA PHE A 465 -1.75 17.16 22.16
C PHE A 465 -2.75 18.29 22.49
N GLU A 466 -2.46 19.15 23.46
CA GLU A 466 -3.40 20.19 23.95
C GLU A 466 -3.60 21.38 22.98
N ARG A 467 -2.74 21.60 21.98
CA ARG A 467 -2.75 22.84 21.18
C ARG A 467 -3.39 22.77 19.78
N LEU A 468 -4.04 21.67 19.41
CA LEU A 468 -4.67 21.52 18.08
C LEU A 468 -6.21 21.47 18.10
N GLN A 469 -6.85 21.78 19.23
CA GLN A 469 -8.32 21.68 19.38
C GLN A 469 -9.10 23.00 19.38
N ASP A 470 -8.45 24.17 19.35
CA ASP A 470 -9.15 25.45 19.53
C ASP A 470 -9.80 26.07 18.28
N ASP A 471 -9.71 25.46 17.10
CA ASP A 471 -10.40 25.95 15.89
C ASP A 471 -11.44 24.94 15.34
N ILE A 472 -12.45 24.57 16.15
CA ILE A 472 -13.67 23.90 15.67
C ILE A 472 -14.91 24.56 16.29
N VAL A 473 -15.27 25.73 15.79
CA VAL A 473 -16.62 26.29 15.91
C VAL A 473 -17.35 26.05 14.57
N TYR A 474 -18.55 25.49 14.70
CA TYR A 474 -19.58 25.26 13.68
C TYR A 474 -19.48 26.09 12.38
N SER A 475 -19.53 25.39 11.24
CA SER A 475 -20.45 25.81 10.17
C SER A 475 -21.17 24.59 9.59
N ARG A 476 -22.47 24.52 9.86
CA ARG A 476 -23.42 23.73 9.06
C ARG A 476 -23.61 24.49 7.75
N SER A 477 -23.05 23.99 6.66
CA SER A 477 -23.54 24.31 5.32
C SER A 477 -24.41 23.15 4.86
N SER A 478 -25.72 23.36 4.89
CA SER A 478 -26.68 22.53 4.18
C SER A 478 -26.43 22.66 2.68
N SER A 479 -25.99 21.58 2.03
CA SER A 479 -26.29 21.37 0.63
C SER A 479 -26.93 19.99 0.49
N GLN A 480 -28.12 19.95 -0.11
CA GLN A 480 -28.93 18.75 -0.33
C GLN A 480 -28.30 17.77 -1.35
N ASP A 481 -27.04 17.97 -1.76
CA ASP A 481 -26.49 17.42 -3.01
C ASP A 481 -25.33 16.40 -2.84
N PHE A 482 -24.78 16.18 -1.64
CA PHE A 482 -23.64 15.26 -1.45
C PHE A 482 -24.02 14.02 -0.61
N PRO A 483 -24.04 12.80 -1.19
CA PRO A 483 -24.63 11.62 -0.53
C PRO A 483 -23.70 10.87 0.44
N PHE A 484 -22.40 11.20 0.51
CA PHE A 484 -21.41 10.42 1.27
C PHE A 484 -20.89 11.15 2.51
N THR A 485 -21.72 11.30 3.54
CA THR A 485 -21.30 11.89 4.83
C THR A 485 -20.57 10.90 5.75
N THR A 486 -20.51 9.62 5.36
CA THR A 486 -19.87 8.49 6.06
C THR A 486 -19.20 7.52 5.06
N TYR A 487 -18.29 6.65 5.52
CA TYR A 487 -17.83 5.49 4.74
C TYR A 487 -18.92 4.40 4.78
N LEU A 488 -19.45 4.01 3.62
CA LEU A 488 -20.52 3.00 3.54
C LEU A 488 -20.00 1.59 3.88
N ARG A 489 -20.85 0.74 4.46
CA ARG A 489 -20.65 -0.70 4.64
C ARG A 489 -21.01 -1.46 3.36
N TYR A 490 -20.55 -2.71 3.21
CA TYR A 490 -20.74 -3.49 1.98
C TYR A 490 -22.22 -3.54 1.52
N ASN A 491 -23.15 -3.85 2.43
CA ASN A 491 -24.58 -3.92 2.08
C ASN A 491 -25.12 -2.55 1.62
N GLU A 492 -24.73 -1.47 2.30
CA GLU A 492 -25.12 -0.10 1.93
C GLU A 492 -24.54 0.31 0.57
N MET A 493 -23.31 -0.10 0.26
CA MET A 493 -22.70 0.10 -1.06
C MET A 493 -23.49 -0.63 -2.14
N MET A 494 -23.85 -1.90 -1.91
CA MET A 494 -24.64 -2.71 -2.84
C MET A 494 -26.03 -2.11 -3.07
N ASP A 495 -26.72 -1.72 -1.99
CA ASP A 495 -28.02 -1.06 -2.06
C ASP A 495 -27.94 0.25 -2.84
N TYR A 496 -26.90 1.05 -2.59
CA TYR A 496 -26.67 2.31 -3.29
C TYR A 496 -26.45 2.10 -4.80
N ILE A 497 -25.51 1.24 -5.20
CA ILE A 497 -25.22 1.01 -6.63
C ILE A 497 -26.39 0.34 -7.35
N ASN A 498 -27.10 -0.58 -6.69
CA ASN A 498 -28.28 -1.21 -7.27
C ASN A 498 -29.41 -0.19 -7.45
N THR A 499 -29.68 0.65 -6.44
CA THR A 499 -30.66 1.72 -6.54
C THR A 499 -30.34 2.68 -7.68
N LEU A 500 -29.07 3.06 -7.82
CA LEU A 500 -28.63 3.96 -8.89
C LEU A 500 -28.77 3.32 -10.28
N ALA A 501 -28.46 2.04 -10.43
CA ALA A 501 -28.66 1.29 -11.67
C ALA A 501 -30.15 1.19 -12.06
N HIS A 502 -31.04 0.93 -11.08
CA HIS A 502 -32.49 0.90 -11.32
C HIS A 502 -33.03 2.27 -11.78
N LYS A 503 -32.46 3.37 -11.27
CA LYS A 503 -32.84 4.74 -11.68
C LYS A 503 -32.28 5.15 -13.04
N HIS A 504 -31.15 4.57 -13.46
CA HIS A 504 -30.44 4.93 -14.69
C HIS A 504 -30.09 3.70 -15.57
N PRO A 505 -31.06 2.86 -15.94
CA PRO A 505 -30.81 1.60 -16.65
C PRO A 505 -30.22 1.79 -18.05
N ASP A 506 -30.44 2.96 -18.68
CA ASP A 506 -29.91 3.30 -20.00
C ASP A 506 -28.41 3.69 -19.98
N LEU A 507 -27.84 3.91 -18.79
CA LEU A 507 -26.48 4.42 -18.59
C LEU A 507 -25.59 3.49 -17.77
N MET A 508 -26.15 2.80 -16.77
CA MET A 508 -25.41 2.00 -15.78
C MET A 508 -25.97 0.58 -15.65
N THR A 509 -25.08 -0.40 -15.59
CA THR A 509 -25.40 -1.79 -15.22
C THR A 509 -24.45 -2.31 -14.15
N VAL A 510 -24.96 -3.12 -13.23
CA VAL A 510 -24.17 -3.80 -12.19
C VAL A 510 -24.05 -5.28 -12.54
N SER A 511 -22.84 -5.83 -12.46
CA SER A 511 -22.57 -7.25 -12.67
C SER A 511 -21.66 -7.81 -11.58
N GLU A 512 -21.84 -9.08 -11.23
CA GLU A 512 -20.92 -9.81 -10.35
C GLU A 512 -19.76 -10.37 -11.18
N ILE A 513 -18.52 -10.01 -10.86
CA ILE A 513 -17.31 -10.50 -11.56
C ILE A 513 -16.62 -11.65 -10.82
N GLY A 514 -17.11 -11.97 -9.62
CA GLY A 514 -16.62 -13.05 -8.77
C GLY A 514 -17.20 -12.93 -7.37
N LYS A 515 -16.83 -13.87 -6.50
CA LYS A 515 -17.15 -13.82 -5.08
C LYS A 515 -15.87 -13.82 -4.27
N SER A 516 -15.88 -13.16 -3.13
CA SER A 516 -14.83 -13.23 -2.12
C SER A 516 -14.77 -14.61 -1.46
N TYR A 517 -13.79 -14.83 -0.60
CA TYR A 517 -13.65 -16.10 0.12
C TYR A 517 -14.87 -16.44 0.99
N GLU A 518 -15.43 -15.46 1.71
CA GLU A 518 -16.62 -15.60 2.55
C GLU A 518 -17.93 -15.50 1.74
N GLY A 519 -17.84 -15.46 0.40
CA GLY A 519 -18.99 -15.59 -0.50
C GLY A 519 -19.72 -14.30 -0.85
N ARG A 520 -19.18 -13.12 -0.49
CA ARG A 520 -19.74 -11.81 -0.89
C ARG A 520 -19.47 -11.55 -2.37
N ALA A 521 -20.46 -11.05 -3.10
CA ALA A 521 -20.30 -10.68 -4.50
C ALA A 521 -19.31 -9.52 -4.67
N ILE A 522 -18.44 -9.59 -5.66
CA ILE A 522 -17.52 -8.51 -6.05
C ILE A 522 -18.20 -7.75 -7.21
N PRO A 523 -18.73 -6.54 -6.98
CA PRO A 523 -19.51 -5.82 -7.97
C PRO A 523 -18.61 -5.09 -8.98
N ALA A 524 -18.95 -5.19 -10.26
CA ALA A 524 -18.44 -4.32 -11.31
C ALA A 524 -19.57 -3.46 -11.88
N VAL A 525 -19.40 -2.15 -11.79
CA VAL A 525 -20.31 -1.14 -12.32
C VAL A 525 -19.85 -0.72 -13.70
N THR A 526 -20.61 -1.06 -14.74
CA THR A 526 -20.35 -0.61 -16.12
C THR A 526 -21.20 0.61 -16.44
N ILE A 527 -20.56 1.70 -16.85
CA ILE A 527 -21.21 2.96 -17.23
C ILE A 527 -20.85 3.27 -18.69
N SER A 528 -21.86 3.34 -19.56
CA SER A 528 -21.67 3.72 -20.96
C SER A 528 -22.88 4.42 -21.55
N PHE A 529 -22.66 5.58 -22.15
CA PHE A 529 -23.72 6.37 -22.76
C PHE A 529 -24.09 5.81 -24.15
N SER A 530 -25.26 5.19 -24.32
CA SER A 530 -25.78 4.81 -25.63
C SER A 530 -26.60 5.96 -26.19
N THR A 531 -26.07 6.72 -27.16
CA THR A 531 -26.92 7.65 -27.92
C THR A 531 -28.00 6.85 -28.65
N LEU A 532 -29.24 7.33 -28.63
CA LEU A 532 -30.41 6.79 -29.35
C LEU A 532 -30.23 6.68 -30.89
N TYR A 533 -29.03 6.95 -31.42
CA TYR A 533 -28.65 6.67 -32.80
C TYR A 533 -27.87 5.36 -32.87
N ARG A 534 -28.57 4.30 -33.30
CA ARG A 534 -27.98 3.04 -33.79
C ARG A 534 -27.07 3.31 -34.99
N SER A 535 -25.86 3.80 -34.76
CA SER A 535 -24.80 3.81 -35.77
C SER A 535 -24.37 2.36 -36.00
N HIS A 536 -24.42 1.92 -37.26
CA HIS A 536 -24.09 0.57 -37.71
C HIS A 536 -22.57 0.27 -37.69
N SER A 537 -21.83 0.83 -36.72
CA SER A 537 -20.40 0.60 -36.56
C SER A 537 -20.15 -0.28 -35.34
N ASN A 538 -19.70 -1.52 -35.58
CA ASN A 538 -19.27 -2.51 -34.58
C ASN A 538 -17.93 -2.12 -33.91
N VAL A 539 -17.72 -0.84 -33.55
CA VAL A 539 -16.49 -0.39 -32.89
C VAL A 539 -16.72 -0.33 -31.39
N SER A 540 -16.16 -1.31 -30.68
CA SER A 540 -16.16 -1.36 -29.22
C SER A 540 -15.46 -0.14 -28.62
N LYS A 541 -16.16 0.65 -27.77
CA LYS A 541 -15.60 1.80 -27.06
C LYS A 541 -14.41 1.43 -26.16
N PRO A 542 -13.38 2.29 -26.05
CA PRO A 542 -12.28 2.13 -25.10
C PRO A 542 -12.77 2.16 -23.65
N VAL A 543 -12.13 1.36 -22.79
CA VAL A 543 -12.51 1.18 -21.39
C VAL A 543 -11.51 1.84 -20.44
N ILE A 544 -12.02 2.56 -19.44
CA ILE A 544 -11.29 2.92 -18.22
C ILE A 544 -11.75 1.98 -17.12
N PHE A 545 -10.83 1.20 -16.56
CA PHE A 545 -11.09 0.28 -15.47
C PHE A 545 -10.51 0.85 -14.17
N VAL A 546 -11.38 1.12 -13.20
CA VAL A 546 -10.99 1.55 -11.86
C VAL A 546 -11.35 0.47 -10.86
N ASP A 547 -10.44 0.13 -9.96
CA ASP A 547 -10.78 -0.64 -8.77
C ASP A 547 -10.35 0.06 -7.48
N ALA A 548 -10.95 -0.36 -6.37
CA ALA A 548 -10.69 0.18 -5.06
C ALA A 548 -10.86 -0.88 -3.96
N GLY A 549 -10.25 -0.61 -2.80
CA GLY A 549 -10.44 -1.43 -1.61
C GLY A 549 -9.90 -2.86 -1.76
N ILE A 550 -8.77 -3.02 -2.45
CA ILE A 550 -8.01 -4.27 -2.40
C ILE A 550 -7.36 -4.46 -1.02
N HIS A 551 -6.90 -3.35 -0.41
CA HIS A 551 -6.58 -3.31 1.01
C HIS A 551 -7.78 -2.83 1.81
N ALA A 552 -8.14 -3.63 2.80
CA ALA A 552 -9.35 -3.44 3.59
C ALA A 552 -9.39 -2.11 4.36
N ARG A 553 -8.28 -1.69 4.97
CA ARG A 553 -8.18 -0.46 5.78
C ARG A 553 -8.23 0.86 5.01
N GLU A 554 -8.24 0.85 3.68
CA GLU A 554 -8.09 2.05 2.86
C GLU A 554 -9.45 2.65 2.47
N TRP A 555 -10.27 3.00 3.47
CA TRP A 555 -11.71 3.31 3.29
C TRP A 555 -12.02 4.48 2.33
N ALA A 556 -11.10 5.44 2.21
CA ALA A 556 -11.25 6.54 1.25
C ALA A 556 -11.15 6.08 -0.21
N ALA A 557 -10.55 4.92 -0.51
CA ALA A 557 -10.54 4.37 -1.86
C ALA A 557 -11.94 3.90 -2.31
N PRO A 558 -12.66 3.00 -1.58
CA PRO A 558 -14.04 2.65 -1.91
C PRO A 558 -15.00 3.85 -1.95
N ALA A 559 -14.88 4.81 -1.02
CA ALA A 559 -15.69 6.02 -1.04
C ALA A 559 -15.45 6.87 -2.29
N THR A 560 -14.20 7.01 -2.71
CA THR A 560 -13.84 7.70 -3.96
C THR A 560 -14.42 6.99 -5.18
N ALA A 561 -14.37 5.66 -5.23
CA ALA A 561 -14.95 4.89 -6.33
C ALA A 561 -16.47 5.08 -6.43
N LEU A 562 -17.18 5.06 -5.30
CA LEU A 562 -18.62 5.32 -5.24
C LEU A 562 -18.98 6.76 -5.62
N TYR A 563 -18.17 7.73 -5.19
CA TYR A 563 -18.34 9.12 -5.60
C TYR A 563 -18.13 9.31 -7.11
N LEU A 564 -17.12 8.65 -7.69
CA LEU A 564 -16.90 8.63 -9.13
C LEU A 564 -18.10 8.03 -9.88
N ILE A 565 -18.67 6.92 -9.39
CA ILE A 565 -19.90 6.33 -9.94
C ILE A 565 -21.05 7.33 -9.88
N SER A 566 -21.26 7.97 -8.73
CA SER A 566 -22.31 8.98 -8.53
C SER A 566 -22.17 10.13 -9.53
N GLU A 567 -20.97 10.67 -9.70
CA GLU A 567 -20.72 11.79 -10.61
C GLU A 567 -20.96 11.42 -12.07
N LEU A 568 -20.52 10.24 -12.50
CA LEU A 568 -20.71 9.77 -13.86
C LEU A 568 -22.17 9.45 -14.19
N VAL A 569 -23.02 9.13 -13.20
CA VAL A 569 -24.39 8.68 -13.41
C VAL A 569 -25.42 9.73 -12.98
N ALA A 570 -25.45 10.11 -11.70
CA ALA A 570 -26.40 11.10 -11.19
C ALA A 570 -26.14 12.51 -11.76
N ASN A 571 -24.86 12.85 -11.98
CA ASN A 571 -24.43 14.12 -12.58
C ASN A 571 -23.99 13.96 -14.05
N ALA A 572 -24.51 12.96 -14.76
CA ALA A 572 -24.12 12.62 -16.13
C ALA A 572 -24.19 13.81 -17.12
N SER A 573 -25.14 14.73 -16.96
CA SER A 573 -25.27 15.93 -17.81
C SER A 573 -24.08 16.89 -17.68
N LYS A 574 -23.48 16.98 -16.49
CA LYS A 574 -22.27 17.80 -16.23
C LYS A 574 -20.97 17.08 -16.60
N ASN A 575 -21.04 15.76 -16.78
CA ASN A 575 -19.90 14.88 -17.01
C ASN A 575 -19.91 14.22 -18.42
N GLN A 576 -20.61 14.82 -19.38
CA GLN A 576 -20.73 14.29 -20.76
C GLN A 576 -19.38 14.09 -21.46
N ASP A 577 -18.38 14.92 -21.16
CA ASP A 577 -17.01 14.81 -21.68
C ASP A 577 -16.24 13.59 -21.16
N LEU A 578 -16.63 13.06 -19.99
CA LEU A 578 -16.13 11.80 -19.45
C LEU A 578 -16.90 10.57 -19.95
N LEU A 579 -18.12 10.76 -20.45
CA LEU A 579 -19.01 9.68 -20.92
C LEU A 579 -18.99 9.49 -22.45
N THR A 580 -18.72 10.55 -23.20
CA THR A 580 -18.72 10.53 -24.67
C THR A 580 -17.51 9.76 -25.19
N GLY A 581 -17.77 8.63 -25.88
CA GLY A 581 -16.71 7.82 -26.49
C GLY A 581 -15.94 6.92 -25.52
N LEU A 582 -16.31 6.88 -24.24
CA LEU A 582 -15.70 6.02 -23.22
C LEU A 582 -16.72 5.05 -22.60
N THR A 583 -16.19 3.95 -22.06
CA THR A 583 -16.90 3.07 -21.14
C THR A 583 -16.11 3.02 -19.84
N TRP A 584 -16.77 3.25 -18.72
CA TRP A 584 -16.17 3.07 -17.40
C TRP A 584 -16.58 1.73 -16.84
N ILE A 585 -15.63 0.99 -16.29
CA ILE A 585 -15.89 -0.18 -15.45
C ILE A 585 -15.26 0.13 -14.10
N ILE A 586 -16.06 0.14 -13.04
CA ILE A 586 -15.60 0.52 -11.70
C ILE A 586 -15.96 -0.62 -10.74
N VAL A 587 -14.95 -1.17 -10.07
CA VAL A 587 -15.12 -2.14 -8.97
C VAL A 587 -14.89 -1.39 -7.66
N PRO A 588 -15.96 -0.93 -6.97
CA PRO A 588 -15.83 -0.08 -5.80
C PRO A 588 -15.23 -0.80 -4.59
N ILE A 589 -15.29 -2.13 -4.56
CA ILE A 589 -14.70 -2.93 -3.49
C ILE A 589 -14.22 -4.30 -4.01
N VAL A 590 -12.90 -4.51 -4.03
CA VAL A 590 -12.28 -5.78 -4.44
C VAL A 590 -12.27 -6.81 -3.31
N ASN A 591 -11.97 -6.37 -2.09
CA ASN A 591 -11.84 -7.22 -0.91
C ASN A 591 -12.97 -6.92 0.09
N PRO A 592 -14.23 -7.31 -0.21
CA PRO A 592 -15.37 -7.00 0.64
C PRO A 592 -15.29 -7.67 2.01
N ASP A 593 -14.67 -8.85 2.11
CA ASP A 593 -14.52 -9.56 3.38
C ASP A 593 -13.53 -8.86 4.30
N GLY A 594 -12.36 -8.52 3.78
CA GLY A 594 -11.38 -7.74 4.53
C GLY A 594 -11.95 -6.39 4.91
N TYR A 595 -12.67 -5.72 4.00
CA TYR A 595 -13.27 -4.42 4.26
C TYR A 595 -14.30 -4.47 5.39
N GLU A 596 -15.26 -5.41 5.35
CA GLU A 596 -16.20 -5.61 6.45
C GLU A 596 -15.48 -5.98 7.75
N TYR A 597 -14.46 -6.84 7.69
CA TYR A 597 -13.61 -7.15 8.84
C TYR A 597 -12.89 -5.91 9.38
N SER A 598 -12.48 -4.96 8.52
CA SER A 598 -11.89 -3.70 8.97
C SER A 598 -12.90 -2.75 9.60
N HIS A 599 -14.18 -2.87 9.26
CA HIS A 599 -15.24 -2.10 9.90
C HIS A 599 -15.71 -2.70 11.22
N GLU A 600 -15.68 -4.03 11.35
CA GLU A 600 -16.25 -4.74 12.50
C GLU A 600 -15.21 -5.18 13.53
N HIS A 601 -14.07 -5.67 13.08
CA HIS A 601 -13.14 -6.43 13.91
C HIS A 601 -11.77 -5.76 14.02
N GLU A 602 -11.15 -5.29 12.94
CA GLU A 602 -9.80 -4.74 13.03
C GLU A 602 -9.58 -3.62 12.02
N ARG A 603 -9.70 -2.36 12.48
CA ARG A 603 -9.64 -1.17 11.60
C ARG A 603 -8.45 -1.15 10.64
N LEU A 604 -7.28 -1.58 11.09
CA LEU A 604 -6.06 -1.57 10.28
C LEU A 604 -5.81 -2.89 9.52
N TRP A 605 -6.78 -3.81 9.51
CA TRP A 605 -6.72 -5.01 8.69
C TRP A 605 -6.52 -4.64 7.22
N ARG A 606 -5.53 -5.25 6.59
CA ARG A 606 -5.15 -4.98 5.21
C ARG A 606 -5.59 -6.09 4.26
N LYS A 607 -5.43 -7.34 4.68
CA LYS A 607 -5.43 -8.53 3.81
C LYS A 607 -6.85 -9.02 3.44
N THR A 608 -6.94 -10.04 2.60
CA THR A 608 -8.19 -10.83 2.40
C THR A 608 -8.55 -11.61 3.67
N ARG A 609 -9.57 -12.48 3.64
CA ARG A 609 -10.03 -13.25 4.83
C ARG A 609 -9.91 -14.77 4.71
N ARG A 610 -9.31 -15.29 3.63
CA ARG A 610 -9.05 -16.74 3.51
C ARG A 610 -8.14 -17.23 4.65
N PRO A 611 -8.50 -18.28 5.41
CA PRO A 611 -7.61 -18.92 6.37
C PRO A 611 -6.35 -19.45 5.67
N VAL A 612 -5.17 -19.12 6.21
CA VAL A 612 -3.85 -19.48 5.69
C VAL A 612 -2.96 -19.96 6.85
N GLY A 613 -2.90 -21.28 7.06
CA GLY A 613 -2.12 -21.90 8.15
C GLY A 613 -2.84 -21.90 9.51
N ARG A 614 -2.09 -22.17 10.58
CA ARG A 614 -2.62 -22.24 11.95
C ARG A 614 -2.75 -20.81 12.52
N ASN A 615 -3.98 -20.36 12.77
CA ASN A 615 -4.34 -19.06 13.34
C ASN A 615 -3.99 -17.82 12.50
N CYS A 616 -3.74 -17.96 11.19
CA CYS A 616 -3.43 -16.83 10.32
C CYS A 616 -4.43 -16.75 9.16
N TYR A 617 -4.79 -15.52 8.80
CA TYR A 617 -5.83 -15.23 7.82
C TYR A 617 -5.34 -14.19 6.84
N GLY A 618 -5.82 -14.31 5.61
CA GLY A 618 -5.65 -13.33 4.58
C GLY A 618 -4.29 -13.35 3.91
N THR A 619 -4.35 -13.02 2.63
CA THR A 619 -3.22 -12.69 1.76
C THR A 619 -3.27 -11.20 1.45
N ASP A 620 -2.12 -10.56 1.32
CA ASP A 620 -2.05 -9.21 0.76
C ASP A 620 -2.47 -9.28 -0.72
N GLY A 621 -3.68 -8.78 -1.01
CA GLY A 621 -4.25 -8.80 -2.35
C GLY A 621 -3.35 -8.13 -3.39
N ASN A 622 -2.61 -7.08 -3.01
CA ASN A 622 -1.68 -6.38 -3.89
C ASN A 622 -0.26 -6.96 -3.88
N ARG A 623 -0.09 -8.20 -3.40
CA ARG A 623 1.12 -9.05 -3.56
C ARG A 623 0.81 -10.40 -4.19
N ASN A 624 -0.44 -10.65 -4.58
CA ASN A 624 -0.92 -11.97 -5.00
C ASN A 624 -1.10 -12.13 -6.53
N PHE A 625 -0.69 -11.14 -7.34
CA PHE A 625 -0.77 -11.25 -8.80
C PHE A 625 0.44 -11.96 -9.41
N ASP A 626 0.23 -12.70 -10.50
CA ASP A 626 1.27 -13.49 -11.19
C ASP A 626 2.22 -12.66 -12.05
N PHE A 627 2.94 -11.73 -11.42
CA PHE A 627 4.01 -10.99 -12.06
C PHE A 627 5.11 -10.67 -11.04
N HIS A 628 6.26 -11.33 -11.19
CA HIS A 628 7.33 -11.36 -10.18
C HIS A 628 6.85 -11.78 -8.79
N TRP A 629 5.81 -12.60 -8.73
CA TRP A 629 5.16 -12.99 -7.49
C TRP A 629 6.15 -13.61 -6.49
N GLY A 630 6.20 -13.07 -5.27
CA GLY A 630 7.06 -13.57 -4.21
C GLY A 630 8.56 -13.28 -4.35
N GLU A 631 8.99 -12.54 -5.38
CA GLU A 631 10.43 -12.33 -5.62
C GLU A 631 11.07 -11.33 -4.64
N ALA A 632 10.39 -10.22 -4.32
CA ALA A 632 10.94 -9.19 -3.43
C ALA A 632 9.84 -8.28 -2.84
N GLY A 633 10.08 -7.76 -1.63
CA GLY A 633 9.15 -6.84 -0.97
C GLY A 633 7.86 -7.49 -0.46
N THR A 634 7.91 -8.81 -0.25
CA THR A 634 6.80 -9.66 0.19
C THR A 634 7.28 -10.60 1.28
N SER A 635 6.35 -11.23 2.00
CA SER A 635 6.66 -12.26 2.99
C SER A 635 6.05 -13.59 2.59
N ALA A 636 6.78 -14.70 2.78
CA ALA A 636 6.24 -16.07 2.67
C ALA A 636 5.61 -16.57 3.98
N TYR A 637 5.70 -15.78 5.07
CA TYR A 637 5.11 -16.13 6.36
C TYR A 637 3.61 -15.78 6.37
N PRO A 638 2.69 -16.75 6.55
CA PRO A 638 1.24 -16.53 6.41
C PRO A 638 0.64 -15.41 7.28
N CYS A 639 1.24 -15.15 8.43
CA CYS A 639 0.74 -14.17 9.39
C CYS A 639 1.27 -12.75 9.12
N ALA A 640 2.22 -12.58 8.19
CA ALA A 640 2.73 -11.27 7.84
C ALA A 640 1.70 -10.43 7.07
N GLU A 641 1.75 -9.11 7.25
CA GLU A 641 0.89 -8.14 6.55
C GLU A 641 1.12 -8.12 5.03
N THR A 642 2.33 -8.47 4.59
CA THR A 642 2.72 -8.55 3.17
C THR A 642 2.79 -10.00 2.67
N TYR A 643 2.04 -10.91 3.32
CA TYR A 643 1.97 -12.30 2.90
C TYR A 643 1.43 -12.39 1.47
N HIS A 644 2.24 -12.90 0.55
CA HIS A 644 1.92 -12.98 -0.88
C HIS A 644 0.97 -14.11 -1.29
N GLY A 645 0.59 -14.98 -0.36
CA GLY A 645 -0.29 -16.13 -0.59
C GLY A 645 0.48 -17.43 -0.83
N GLU A 646 -0.23 -18.55 -0.94
CA GLU A 646 0.38 -19.88 -1.16
C GLU A 646 0.88 -20.07 -2.61
N ARG A 647 0.30 -19.33 -3.55
CA ARG A 647 0.61 -19.30 -4.98
C ARG A 647 0.03 -18.02 -5.59
N PRO A 648 0.49 -17.57 -6.77
CA PRO A 648 -0.16 -16.45 -7.44
C PRO A 648 -1.64 -16.76 -7.67
N PHE A 649 -2.47 -15.74 -7.47
CA PHE A 649 -3.94 -15.82 -7.54
C PHE A 649 -4.54 -16.89 -6.62
N SER A 650 -3.96 -17.07 -5.42
CA SER A 650 -4.56 -17.91 -4.36
C SER A 650 -5.91 -17.36 -3.91
N GLU A 651 -6.07 -16.03 -3.92
CA GLU A 651 -7.27 -15.36 -3.47
C GLU A 651 -8.36 -15.31 -4.57
N PRO A 652 -9.63 -15.62 -4.27
CA PRO A 652 -10.71 -15.45 -5.24
C PRO A 652 -10.91 -13.99 -5.68
N GLU A 653 -10.63 -13.03 -4.80
CA GLU A 653 -10.73 -11.60 -5.08
C GLU A 653 -9.76 -11.16 -6.18
N THR A 654 -8.50 -11.58 -6.10
CA THR A 654 -7.49 -11.25 -7.12
C THR A 654 -7.70 -11.99 -8.43
N ARG A 655 -8.30 -13.20 -8.38
CA ARG A 655 -8.78 -13.91 -9.59
C ARG A 655 -9.87 -13.13 -10.32
N ALA A 656 -10.81 -12.52 -9.60
CA ALA A 656 -11.88 -11.73 -10.22
C ALA A 656 -11.30 -10.53 -11.01
N ILE A 657 -10.35 -9.80 -10.42
CA ILE A 657 -9.68 -8.68 -11.10
C ILE A 657 -8.83 -9.15 -12.28
N ARG A 658 -8.10 -10.26 -12.13
CA ARG A 658 -7.34 -10.89 -13.21
C ARG A 658 -8.24 -11.21 -14.40
N ASP A 659 -9.35 -11.89 -14.16
CA ASP A 659 -10.25 -12.36 -15.21
C ASP A 659 -10.89 -11.18 -15.95
N GLU A 660 -11.25 -10.13 -15.22
CA GLU A 660 -11.78 -8.90 -15.82
C GLU A 660 -10.73 -8.14 -16.65
N LEU A 661 -9.50 -7.99 -16.14
CA LEU A 661 -8.38 -7.40 -16.90
C LEU A 661 -8.08 -8.18 -18.19
N LEU A 662 -8.09 -9.51 -18.13
CA LEU A 662 -7.87 -10.36 -19.31
C LEU A 662 -9.04 -10.31 -20.29
N ARG A 663 -10.29 -10.27 -19.80
CA ARG A 663 -11.49 -10.09 -20.62
C ARG A 663 -11.47 -8.76 -21.36
N LEU A 664 -10.95 -7.72 -20.72
CA LEU A 664 -10.83 -6.38 -21.28
C LEU A 664 -9.55 -6.14 -22.08
N ARG A 665 -8.71 -7.16 -22.26
CA ARG A 665 -7.43 -7.03 -22.98
C ARG A 665 -7.64 -6.43 -24.37
N GLY A 666 -6.86 -5.39 -24.69
CA GLY A 666 -6.98 -4.62 -25.93
C GLY A 666 -8.07 -3.54 -25.90
N ARG A 667 -9.09 -3.64 -25.03
CA ARG A 667 -10.13 -2.63 -24.82
C ARG A 667 -9.85 -1.68 -23.66
N CYS A 668 -9.33 -2.19 -22.53
CA CYS A 668 -8.89 -1.37 -21.41
C CYS A 668 -7.69 -0.51 -21.81
N LYS A 669 -7.86 0.81 -21.76
CA LYS A 669 -6.82 1.79 -22.10
C LYS A 669 -6.21 2.44 -20.87
N PHE A 670 -6.93 2.41 -19.75
CA PHE A 670 -6.46 2.95 -18.49
C PHE A 670 -6.95 2.06 -17.34
N TYR A 671 -6.01 1.52 -16.57
CA TYR A 671 -6.26 0.86 -15.31
C TYR A 671 -5.76 1.74 -14.18
N LEU A 672 -6.64 2.01 -13.21
CA LEU A 672 -6.36 2.82 -12.04
C LEU A 672 -6.80 2.03 -10.80
N THR A 673 -5.87 1.69 -9.93
CA THR A 673 -6.19 1.11 -8.63
C THR A 673 -6.08 2.18 -7.54
N LEU A 674 -7.14 2.36 -6.77
CA LEU A 674 -7.23 3.38 -5.74
C LEU A 674 -6.80 2.80 -4.40
N HIS A 675 -5.85 3.49 -3.76
CA HIS A 675 -5.26 3.14 -2.48
C HIS A 675 -5.18 4.36 -1.56
N THR A 676 -4.98 4.18 -0.25
CA THR A 676 -4.59 5.27 0.66
C THR A 676 -3.47 4.83 1.59
N TYR A 677 -2.62 5.70 2.13
CA TYR A 677 -2.47 7.14 1.86
C TYR A 677 -1.03 7.46 1.45
N GLY A 678 -0.83 8.65 0.90
CA GLY A 678 0.51 9.18 0.70
C GLY A 678 0.65 10.29 -0.33
N GLU A 679 -0.46 10.72 -0.93
CA GLU A 679 -0.46 11.70 -2.02
C GLU A 679 0.47 11.25 -3.16
N TYR A 680 0.35 9.98 -3.59
CA TYR A 680 1.18 9.42 -4.65
C TYR A 680 0.37 9.07 -5.89
N LEU A 681 0.97 9.30 -7.05
CA LEU A 681 0.57 8.67 -8.31
C LEU A 681 1.73 7.79 -8.77
N LEU A 682 1.59 6.50 -8.46
CA LEU A 682 2.63 5.50 -8.65
C LEU A 682 2.35 4.70 -9.91
N TYR A 683 3.37 4.50 -10.73
CA TYR A 683 3.26 3.63 -11.90
C TYR A 683 4.23 2.45 -11.79
N PRO A 684 4.05 1.39 -12.60
CA PRO A 684 4.98 0.27 -12.63
C PRO A 684 6.44 0.73 -12.82
N TRP A 685 7.45 0.02 -12.33
CA TRP A 685 7.36 -1.26 -11.65
C TRP A 685 7.35 -1.13 -10.13
N GLY A 686 6.55 -1.98 -9.48
CA GLY A 686 6.61 -2.28 -8.05
C GLY A 686 7.70 -3.29 -7.69
N TRP A 687 8.05 -4.21 -8.59
CA TRP A 687 9.05 -5.26 -8.28
C TRP A 687 10.52 -4.85 -8.50
N THR A 688 10.79 -3.76 -9.23
CA THR A 688 12.17 -3.33 -9.59
C THR A 688 12.29 -1.82 -9.74
N SER A 689 13.49 -1.28 -9.47
CA SER A 689 13.81 0.14 -9.67
C SER A 689 13.97 0.52 -11.15
N LYS A 690 14.04 -0.48 -12.06
CA LYS A 690 13.97 -0.22 -13.50
C LYS A 690 12.60 0.35 -13.84
N LEU A 691 12.54 1.26 -14.80
CA LEU A 691 11.27 1.83 -15.26
C LEU A 691 10.73 1.03 -16.47
N PRO A 692 9.40 0.83 -16.60
CA PRO A 692 8.81 0.11 -17.72
C PRO A 692 8.97 0.87 -19.03
N VAL A 693 8.97 0.14 -20.15
CA VAL A 693 8.83 0.75 -21.48
C VAL A 693 7.46 1.46 -21.54
N GLY A 694 7.37 2.72 -22.01
CA GLY A 694 6.17 3.56 -21.93
C GLY A 694 5.98 4.40 -20.65
N TRP A 695 6.83 4.28 -19.61
CA TRP A 695 6.66 4.98 -18.32
C TRP A 695 6.45 6.50 -18.44
N GLU A 696 7.08 7.19 -19.39
CA GLU A 696 6.99 8.65 -19.59
C GLU A 696 5.56 9.06 -19.95
N ARG A 697 4.84 8.20 -20.67
CA ARG A 697 3.42 8.43 -20.98
C ARG A 697 2.57 8.37 -19.71
N ILE A 698 2.85 7.39 -18.86
CA ILE A 698 2.12 7.17 -17.60
C ILE A 698 2.43 8.32 -16.65
N ASP A 699 3.71 8.68 -16.51
CA ASP A 699 4.22 9.80 -15.72
C ASP A 699 3.65 11.14 -16.17
N ALA A 700 3.56 11.39 -17.48
CA ALA A 700 2.97 12.62 -18.01
C ALA A 700 1.48 12.74 -17.65
N ILE A 701 0.71 11.65 -17.77
CA ILE A 701 -0.70 11.60 -17.40
C ILE A 701 -0.84 11.76 -15.88
N ALA A 702 -0.08 11.03 -15.09
CA ALA A 702 -0.05 11.16 -13.63
C ALA A 702 0.28 12.60 -13.20
N LYS A 703 1.27 13.25 -13.83
CA LYS A 703 1.59 14.66 -13.58
C LYS A 703 0.47 15.63 -14.00
N VAL A 704 -0.35 15.30 -14.99
CA VAL A 704 -1.56 16.08 -15.31
C VAL A 704 -2.55 15.99 -14.14
N GLY A 705 -2.81 14.78 -13.63
CA GLY A 705 -3.62 14.58 -12.43
C GLY A 705 -3.08 15.35 -11.22
N ALA A 706 -1.79 15.17 -10.90
CA ALA A 706 -1.14 15.85 -9.77
C ALA A 706 -1.20 17.38 -9.87
N ARG A 707 -0.96 17.96 -11.06
CA ARG A 707 -1.06 19.40 -11.27
C ARG A 707 -2.49 19.91 -11.17
N ALA A 708 -3.46 19.15 -11.66
CA ALA A 708 -4.87 19.53 -11.56
C ALA A 708 -5.30 19.58 -10.09
N ILE A 709 -4.91 18.57 -9.31
CA ILE A 709 -5.11 18.55 -7.86
C ILE A 709 -4.43 19.75 -7.19
N GLN A 710 -3.13 19.95 -7.43
CA GLN A 710 -2.37 21.08 -6.88
C GLN A 710 -3.05 22.42 -7.17
N LYS A 711 -3.54 22.62 -8.39
CA LYS A 711 -4.21 23.85 -8.79
C LYS A 711 -5.57 24.03 -8.10
N ALA A 712 -6.30 22.94 -7.89
CA ALA A 712 -7.65 22.99 -7.32
C ALA A 712 -7.64 23.12 -5.79
N THR A 713 -6.73 22.43 -5.10
CA THR A 713 -6.76 22.31 -3.63
C THR A 713 -5.45 22.70 -2.95
N GLY A 714 -4.36 22.91 -3.71
CA GLY A 714 -3.03 23.16 -3.14
C GLY A 714 -2.30 21.89 -2.66
N THR A 715 -2.92 20.72 -2.71
CA THR A 715 -2.29 19.45 -2.31
C THR A 715 -1.25 19.01 -3.34
N THR A 716 -0.07 18.60 -2.87
CA THR A 716 1.02 18.16 -3.76
C THR A 716 1.05 16.64 -3.83
N TYR A 717 0.84 16.06 -5.02
CA TYR A 717 1.02 14.63 -5.24
C TYR A 717 2.40 14.33 -5.84
N THR A 718 3.12 13.39 -5.25
CA THR A 718 4.40 12.91 -5.77
C THR A 718 4.15 11.85 -6.85
N VAL A 719 4.82 12.01 -7.99
CA VAL A 719 4.66 11.13 -9.16
C VAL A 719 5.95 10.38 -9.43
N GLY A 720 5.87 9.06 -9.64
CA GLY A 720 7.03 8.25 -10.00
C GLY A 720 6.70 6.76 -10.03
N SER A 721 7.69 5.92 -10.38
CA SER A 721 7.47 4.47 -10.31
C SER A 721 7.40 3.99 -8.86
N SER A 722 6.52 3.01 -8.57
CA SER A 722 6.29 2.44 -7.24
C SER A 722 7.59 2.13 -6.49
N THR A 723 8.54 1.43 -7.10
CA THR A 723 9.81 1.08 -6.44
C THR A 723 10.71 2.28 -6.11
N ASN A 724 10.79 3.25 -7.03
CA ASN A 724 11.70 4.41 -6.88
C ASN A 724 11.14 5.49 -5.96
N VAL A 725 9.82 5.56 -5.80
CA VAL A 725 9.17 6.50 -4.87
C VAL A 725 9.02 5.89 -3.48
N LEU A 726 8.65 4.61 -3.40
CA LEU A 726 8.40 3.91 -2.13
C LEU A 726 9.49 2.86 -1.87
N ALA A 727 9.21 1.61 -2.21
CA ALA A 727 10.08 0.47 -2.03
C ALA A 727 9.66 -0.66 -2.98
N VAL A 728 10.50 -1.68 -3.11
CA VAL A 728 10.17 -2.89 -3.88
C VAL A 728 8.98 -3.59 -3.20
N GLY A 729 7.99 -3.98 -3.99
CA GLY A 729 6.85 -4.81 -3.64
C GLY A 729 6.33 -5.52 -4.89
N ALA A 730 6.69 -6.79 -5.05
CA ALA A 730 6.32 -7.57 -6.22
C ALA A 730 4.91 -8.19 -6.11
N GLY A 731 4.32 -8.61 -7.23
CA GLY A 731 2.97 -9.21 -7.26
C GLY A 731 1.81 -8.20 -7.17
N GLY A 732 2.03 -6.94 -7.55
CA GLY A 732 1.01 -5.89 -7.58
C GLY A 732 0.06 -5.96 -8.79
N SER A 733 -1.16 -5.44 -8.62
CA SER A 733 -2.19 -5.42 -9.66
C SER A 733 -1.86 -4.45 -10.80
N ASP A 734 -1.25 -3.31 -10.50
CA ASP A 734 -0.80 -2.29 -11.44
C ASP A 734 0.29 -2.83 -12.38
N ASP A 735 1.28 -3.52 -11.81
CA ASP A 735 2.33 -4.23 -12.53
C ASP A 735 1.74 -5.33 -13.42
N TYR A 736 0.81 -6.14 -12.90
CA TYR A 736 0.15 -7.22 -13.66
C TYR A 736 -0.71 -6.68 -14.82
N ALA A 737 -1.51 -5.64 -14.57
CA ALA A 737 -2.33 -4.99 -15.59
C ALA A 737 -1.46 -4.46 -16.75
N PHE A 738 -0.30 -3.88 -16.42
CA PHE A 738 0.64 -3.37 -17.40
C PHE A 738 1.38 -4.49 -18.15
N ALA A 739 1.99 -5.42 -17.41
CA ALA A 739 2.87 -6.44 -17.97
C ALA A 739 2.11 -7.57 -18.68
N VAL A 740 1.03 -8.05 -18.09
CA VAL A 740 0.33 -9.28 -18.51
C VAL A 740 -0.93 -8.94 -19.29
N ALA A 741 -1.81 -8.10 -18.71
CA ALA A 741 -3.04 -7.68 -19.39
C ALA A 741 -2.79 -6.65 -20.52
N LYS A 742 -1.56 -6.11 -20.62
CA LYS A 742 -1.13 -5.16 -21.66
C LYS A 742 -1.98 -3.87 -21.67
N VAL A 743 -2.42 -3.41 -20.50
CA VAL A 743 -3.08 -2.11 -20.37
C VAL A 743 -2.02 -1.02 -20.54
N PRO A 744 -2.19 -0.08 -21.49
CA PRO A 744 -1.11 0.84 -21.85
C PRO A 744 -0.83 1.90 -20.77
N ILE A 745 -1.84 2.29 -19.99
CA ILE A 745 -1.70 3.17 -18.83
C ILE A 745 -2.19 2.40 -17.62
N SER A 746 -1.30 2.12 -16.68
CA SER A 746 -1.59 1.44 -15.42
C SER A 746 -0.93 2.22 -14.30
N MET A 747 -1.68 2.54 -13.24
CA MET A 747 -1.13 3.24 -12.09
C MET A 747 -1.94 2.98 -10.82
N THR A 748 -1.25 3.16 -9.69
CA THR A 748 -1.80 3.20 -8.35
C THR A 748 -1.91 4.66 -7.92
N MET A 749 -3.06 5.07 -7.39
CA MET A 749 -3.21 6.39 -6.77
C MET A 749 -3.40 6.24 -5.26
N GLU A 750 -2.40 6.71 -4.51
CA GLU A 750 -2.43 6.81 -3.04
C GLU A 750 -3.04 8.16 -2.66
N LEU A 751 -4.29 8.16 -2.19
CA LEU A 751 -5.05 9.39 -1.94
C LEU A 751 -4.45 10.23 -0.80
N SER A 752 -4.96 11.45 -0.67
CA SER A 752 -4.61 12.39 0.39
C SER A 752 -4.93 11.84 1.78
N ARG A 753 -3.99 12.04 2.70
CA ARG A 753 -4.08 11.73 4.12
C ARG A 753 -5.02 12.68 4.88
N GLY A 754 -5.55 13.71 4.20
CA GLY A 754 -6.53 14.63 4.75
C GLY A 754 -6.07 15.48 5.94
N GLY A 755 -4.75 15.59 6.21
CA GLY A 755 -4.19 16.27 7.40
C GLY A 755 -3.07 15.47 8.06
N SER A 756 -3.10 15.27 9.37
CA SER A 756 -2.21 14.34 10.10
C SER A 756 -2.78 12.93 10.25
N ALA A 757 -3.86 12.61 9.51
CA ALA A 757 -4.81 11.55 9.87
C ALA A 757 -4.60 10.19 9.14
N GLY A 758 -3.69 10.12 8.17
CA GLY A 758 -3.25 8.86 7.55
C GLY A 758 -4.37 8.05 6.88
N PHE A 759 -4.50 6.75 7.21
CA PHE A 759 -5.55 5.85 6.69
C PHE A 759 -6.96 6.19 7.18
N ASN A 760 -7.09 7.21 8.03
CA ASN A 760 -8.33 7.61 8.63
C ASN A 760 -8.52 9.13 8.60
N PRO A 761 -8.89 9.71 7.44
CA PRO A 761 -9.13 11.14 7.29
C PRO A 761 -10.61 11.57 7.42
N PRO A 762 -10.96 12.64 8.20
CA PRO A 762 -12.25 13.38 8.36
C PRO A 762 -13.51 13.06 7.50
N PRO A 763 -14.78 12.97 7.95
CA PRO A 763 -15.97 13.00 7.06
C PRO A 763 -16.14 14.32 6.44
N SER A 764 -15.89 15.33 7.26
CA SER A 764 -15.58 16.67 6.82
C SER A 764 -14.44 16.70 5.78
N ARG A 765 -13.64 15.64 5.66
CA ARG A 765 -12.58 15.48 4.66
C ARG A 765 -12.92 14.46 3.55
N ILE A 766 -13.92 13.57 3.66
CA ILE A 766 -14.35 12.72 2.52
C ILE A 766 -14.65 13.63 1.36
N GLU A 767 -15.49 14.64 1.56
CA GLU A 767 -15.92 15.50 0.46
C GLU A 767 -14.71 16.18 -0.19
N ALA A 768 -13.79 16.69 0.62
CA ALA A 768 -12.55 17.28 0.13
C ALA A 768 -11.68 16.27 -0.63
N ILE A 769 -11.49 15.05 -0.09
CA ILE A 769 -10.65 13.99 -0.66
C ILE A 769 -11.25 13.46 -1.95
N VAL A 770 -12.54 13.12 -1.96
CA VAL A 770 -13.19 12.55 -3.16
C VAL A 770 -13.33 13.61 -4.25
N LYS A 771 -13.60 14.88 -3.92
CA LYS A 771 -13.60 15.98 -4.91
C LYS A 771 -12.21 16.27 -5.43
N GLU A 772 -11.20 16.33 -4.56
CA GLU A 772 -9.79 16.47 -4.97
C GLU A 772 -9.38 15.32 -5.91
N THR A 773 -9.65 14.09 -5.50
CA THR A 773 -9.30 12.90 -6.26
C THR A 773 -10.03 12.87 -7.60
N LEU A 774 -11.32 13.23 -7.63
CA LEU A 774 -12.09 13.37 -8.87
C LEU A 774 -11.47 14.40 -9.81
N VAL A 775 -10.95 15.53 -9.31
CA VAL A 775 -10.25 16.51 -10.16
C VAL A 775 -9.04 15.85 -10.83
N GLY A 776 -8.26 15.06 -10.09
CA GLY A 776 -7.15 14.29 -10.63
C GLY A 776 -7.59 13.25 -11.67
N ILE A 777 -8.57 12.41 -11.32
CA ILE A 777 -9.11 11.35 -12.20
C ILE A 777 -9.71 11.95 -13.47
N ARG A 778 -10.52 13.01 -13.35
CA ARG A 778 -11.09 13.75 -14.48
C ARG A 778 -9.99 14.30 -15.36
N ALA A 779 -8.97 14.96 -14.81
CA ALA A 779 -7.87 15.50 -15.59
C ALA A 779 -7.12 14.39 -16.34
N MET A 780 -6.85 13.25 -15.70
CA MET A 780 -6.21 12.10 -16.36
C MET A 780 -7.10 11.45 -17.43
N ALA A 781 -8.38 11.26 -17.15
CA ALA A 781 -9.35 10.68 -18.07
C ALA A 781 -9.63 11.59 -19.27
N LEU A 782 -9.70 12.90 -19.06
CA LEU A 782 -9.80 13.89 -20.13
C LEU A 782 -8.49 14.01 -20.88
N GLU A 783 -7.33 13.88 -20.22
CA GLU A 783 -6.08 13.79 -20.95
C GLU A 783 -6.14 12.57 -21.88
N LEU A 784 -6.64 11.42 -21.42
CA LEU A 784 -6.86 10.24 -22.26
C LEU A 784 -7.91 10.44 -23.38
N SER A 785 -9.00 11.16 -23.10
CA SER A 785 -10.14 11.35 -24.02
C SER A 785 -9.92 12.50 -24.99
N THR A 786 -9.36 13.63 -24.56
CA THR A 786 -8.81 14.65 -25.46
C THR A 786 -7.73 14.00 -26.29
N ARG A 787 -6.87 13.14 -25.77
CA ARG A 787 -5.90 12.41 -26.60
C ARG A 787 -6.51 11.27 -27.47
N ALA A 788 -7.83 11.01 -27.34
CA ALA A 788 -8.62 10.09 -28.18
C ALA A 788 -9.53 10.81 -29.21
N SER A 789 -10.05 12.01 -28.89
CA SER A 789 -10.83 12.93 -29.75
C SER A 789 -9.93 13.93 -30.49
N VAL A 790 -8.77 14.19 -29.91
CA VAL A 790 -7.58 14.85 -30.44
C VAL A 790 -6.56 13.72 -30.50
N SER A 791 -6.43 13.08 -31.65
CA SER A 791 -5.26 12.28 -32.05
C SER A 791 -3.95 13.10 -32.10
N LYS A 792 -3.80 14.08 -31.20
CA LYS A 792 -2.62 14.89 -30.92
C LYS A 792 -2.42 14.97 -29.40
N MET A 793 -1.99 13.87 -28.79
CA MET A 793 -0.93 13.99 -27.79
C MET A 793 0.25 14.64 -28.49
N SER A 794 0.44 15.92 -28.24
CA SER A 794 1.75 16.53 -28.35
C SER A 794 2.71 15.72 -27.45
N TYR A 795 3.41 14.75 -28.04
CA TYR A 795 4.86 14.70 -27.83
C TYR A 795 5.28 16.15 -27.99
N ASP A 796 5.81 16.78 -26.93
CA ASP A 796 6.28 18.15 -27.07
C ASP A 796 7.41 18.12 -28.10
N SER A 797 7.01 18.32 -29.35
CA SER A 797 7.85 18.20 -30.52
C SER A 797 8.97 19.23 -30.48
N THR A 798 8.86 20.22 -29.58
CA THR A 798 9.92 21.14 -29.24
C THR A 798 11.05 20.46 -28.44
N LYS A 799 10.77 19.45 -27.59
CA LYS A 799 11.80 18.73 -26.79
C LYS A 799 12.63 17.68 -27.54
N LEU A 800 12.13 17.07 -28.63
CA LEU A 800 12.87 16.05 -29.42
C LEU A 800 14.21 16.58 -29.92
N PHE A 801 14.23 17.86 -30.26
CA PHE A 801 15.37 18.55 -30.84
C PHE A 801 16.02 19.51 -29.84
N GLN A 802 15.71 19.36 -28.55
CA GLN A 802 16.35 20.04 -27.43
C GLN A 802 17.20 19.08 -26.58
N SER A 803 17.14 17.75 -26.78
CA SER A 803 17.96 16.77 -26.03
C SER A 803 18.14 15.46 -26.80
N TYR A 804 19.10 14.62 -26.40
CA TYR A 804 19.32 13.30 -27.01
C TYR A 804 18.40 12.22 -26.42
N GLN A 805 17.59 11.63 -27.28
CA GLN A 805 16.50 10.72 -26.95
C GLN A 805 16.99 9.29 -26.71
N SER A 806 16.43 8.56 -25.75
CA SER A 806 16.66 7.12 -25.63
C SER A 806 15.96 6.34 -26.76
N HIS A 807 16.38 5.11 -27.04
CA HIS A 807 15.71 4.15 -27.94
C HIS A 807 14.22 4.04 -27.61
N LYS A 808 13.91 4.09 -26.33
CA LYS A 808 12.55 4.09 -25.82
C LYS A 808 11.78 5.36 -26.22
N ASP A 809 12.35 6.54 -26.01
CA ASP A 809 11.76 7.82 -26.43
C ASP A 809 11.57 7.87 -27.95
N ILE A 810 12.53 7.32 -28.69
CA ILE A 810 12.50 7.21 -30.16
C ILE A 810 11.33 6.33 -30.59
N LYS A 811 11.15 5.16 -29.98
CA LYS A 811 10.01 4.27 -30.26
C LYS A 811 8.69 4.99 -30.00
N GLN A 812 8.56 5.63 -28.85
CA GLN A 812 7.34 6.35 -28.49
C GLN A 812 7.03 7.50 -29.45
N TYR A 813 8.04 8.26 -29.86
CA TYR A 813 7.90 9.32 -30.85
C TYR A 813 7.39 8.79 -32.19
N LEU A 814 7.93 7.65 -32.66
CA LEU A 814 7.49 7.01 -33.90
C LEU A 814 6.08 6.42 -33.79
N ASP A 815 5.72 5.83 -32.65
CA ASP A 815 4.37 5.33 -32.38
C ASP A 815 3.33 6.47 -32.38
N ASN A 816 3.69 7.65 -31.87
CA ASN A 816 2.82 8.82 -31.92
C ASN A 816 2.61 9.32 -33.35
N LEU A 817 3.69 9.38 -34.15
CA LEU A 817 3.59 9.72 -35.56
C LEU A 817 2.77 8.68 -36.34
N LEU A 818 2.90 7.39 -35.99
CA LEU A 818 2.09 6.32 -36.57
C LEU A 818 0.60 6.49 -36.26
N GLN A 819 0.26 6.88 -35.03
CA GLN A 819 -1.14 7.16 -34.69
C GLN A 819 -1.68 8.38 -35.44
N GLN A 820 -0.89 9.45 -35.54
CA GLN A 820 -1.32 10.71 -36.17
C GLN A 820 -1.39 10.62 -37.69
N TYR A 821 -0.48 9.87 -38.31
CA TYR A 821 -0.30 9.81 -39.76
C TYR A 821 -0.42 8.38 -40.31
N SER A 822 -1.25 7.53 -39.69
CA SER A 822 -1.40 6.09 -40.01
C SER A 822 -1.68 5.77 -41.49
N ASN A 823 -2.17 6.74 -42.27
CA ASN A 823 -2.37 6.63 -43.72
C ASN A 823 -1.11 6.90 -44.55
N LYS A 824 -0.04 7.44 -43.95
CA LYS A 824 1.20 7.89 -44.60
C LYS A 824 2.47 7.22 -44.06
N ILE A 825 2.45 6.67 -42.84
CA ILE A 825 3.60 6.04 -42.18
C ILE A 825 3.28 4.61 -41.74
N GLU A 826 4.28 3.74 -41.81
CA GLU A 826 4.32 2.40 -41.21
C GLU A 826 5.62 2.30 -40.41
N VAL A 827 5.54 1.87 -39.15
CA VAL A 827 6.70 1.65 -38.28
C VAL A 827 6.74 0.17 -37.94
N PHE A 828 7.86 -0.49 -38.23
CA PHE A 828 8.00 -1.93 -37.98
C PHE A 828 9.43 -2.29 -37.58
N SER A 829 9.58 -3.40 -36.87
CA SER A 829 10.87 -4.02 -36.59
C SER A 829 10.96 -5.35 -37.33
N ARG A 830 12.13 -5.67 -37.90
CA ARG A 830 12.42 -7.00 -38.49
C ARG A 830 13.58 -7.72 -37.84
N ALA A 831 14.23 -7.07 -36.89
CA ALA A 831 15.39 -7.59 -36.20
C ALA A 831 15.46 -6.97 -34.81
N GLU A 832 15.98 -7.75 -33.88
CA GLU A 832 16.39 -7.27 -32.57
C GLU A 832 17.91 -7.26 -32.51
N SER A 833 18.46 -6.35 -31.72
CA SER A 833 19.87 -6.29 -31.37
C SER A 833 20.29 -7.46 -30.48
N TYR A 834 21.53 -7.47 -29.98
CA TYR A 834 22.01 -8.56 -29.13
C TYR A 834 21.33 -8.57 -27.75
N GLU A 835 21.11 -7.39 -27.15
CA GLU A 835 20.47 -7.21 -25.85
C GLU A 835 18.93 -7.12 -25.96
N GLY A 836 18.35 -7.47 -27.11
CA GLY A 836 16.90 -7.61 -27.29
C GLY A 836 16.15 -6.30 -27.61
N ARG A 837 16.83 -5.24 -28.06
CA ARG A 837 16.18 -3.99 -28.49
C ARG A 837 15.79 -4.07 -29.96
N GLU A 838 14.58 -3.63 -30.28
CA GLU A 838 14.08 -3.58 -31.65
C GLU A 838 14.91 -2.63 -32.54
N ILE A 839 15.25 -3.07 -33.75
CA ILE A 839 15.85 -2.22 -34.78
C ILE A 839 14.72 -1.67 -35.65
N LEU A 840 14.19 -0.52 -35.22
CA LEU A 840 13.02 0.11 -35.84
C LEU A 840 13.32 0.59 -37.26
N THR A 841 12.39 0.33 -38.16
CA THR A 841 12.37 0.82 -39.55
C THR A 841 11.09 1.59 -39.78
N VAL A 842 11.22 2.80 -40.32
CA VAL A 842 10.13 3.71 -40.65
C VAL A 842 9.95 3.73 -42.16
N ARG A 843 8.74 3.48 -42.63
CA ARG A 843 8.35 3.55 -44.03
C ARG A 843 7.32 4.65 -44.22
N ILE A 844 7.55 5.55 -45.18
CA ILE A 844 6.66 6.68 -45.45
C ILE A 844 6.34 6.73 -46.95
N CYS A 845 5.05 6.67 -47.30
CA CYS A 845 4.55 6.86 -48.66
C CYS A 845 3.05 7.26 -48.66
N PRO A 846 2.53 7.85 -49.76
CA PRO A 846 1.13 8.30 -49.82
C PRO A 846 0.03 7.23 -49.65
N ASP A 847 0.38 5.95 -49.81
CA ASP A 847 -0.52 4.80 -49.92
C ASP A 847 -0.03 3.60 -49.08
N VAL A 848 0.53 3.89 -47.89
CA VAL A 848 1.23 2.91 -47.04
C VAL A 848 0.39 1.67 -46.67
N GLN A 849 -0.94 1.81 -46.68
CA GLN A 849 -1.92 0.77 -46.35
C GLN A 849 -2.17 -0.24 -47.50
N GLN A 850 -1.69 0.03 -48.72
CA GLN A 850 -1.86 -0.91 -49.83
C GLN A 850 -0.92 -2.10 -49.71
N LYS A 851 -1.49 -3.31 -49.63
CA LYS A 851 -0.75 -4.58 -49.50
C LYS A 851 0.18 -4.90 -50.67
N ARG A 852 -0.02 -4.27 -51.84
CA ARG A 852 0.88 -4.38 -53.00
C ARG A 852 1.48 -3.00 -53.29
N PRO A 853 2.81 -2.86 -53.35
CA PRO A 853 3.43 -1.60 -53.72
C PRO A 853 3.00 -1.20 -55.13
N VAL A 854 2.79 0.10 -55.36
CA VAL A 854 2.60 0.63 -56.71
C VAL A 854 3.83 0.24 -57.53
N ALA A 855 3.63 -0.59 -58.55
CA ALA A 855 4.70 -0.98 -59.46
C ALA A 855 5.39 0.30 -59.97
N ASN A 856 6.72 0.36 -59.86
CA ASN A 856 7.61 1.44 -60.33
C ASN A 856 7.87 2.66 -59.42
N ARG A 857 7.48 2.67 -58.14
CA ARG A 857 7.91 3.78 -57.25
C ARG A 857 9.36 3.61 -56.79
N TRP A 858 10.17 4.65 -56.92
CA TRP A 858 11.57 4.65 -56.45
C TRP A 858 11.65 4.86 -54.95
N CYS A 859 12.68 4.29 -54.32
CA CYS A 859 12.88 4.30 -52.88
C CYS A 859 14.16 5.06 -52.50
N ILE A 860 14.09 5.79 -51.38
CA ILE A 860 15.23 6.39 -50.69
C ILE A 860 15.40 5.65 -49.35
N LEU A 861 16.62 5.18 -49.08
CA LEU A 861 16.99 4.54 -47.81
C LEU A 861 17.92 5.44 -47.01
N ILE A 862 17.58 5.72 -45.76
CA ILE A 862 18.42 6.49 -44.83
C ILE A 862 18.70 5.66 -43.58
N ASP A 863 19.95 5.64 -43.10
CA ASP A 863 20.26 5.14 -41.76
C ASP A 863 20.99 6.15 -40.90
N ALA A 864 20.84 5.97 -39.59
CA ALA A 864 21.51 6.74 -38.55
C ALA A 864 21.88 5.85 -37.37
N GLY A 865 22.78 6.34 -36.52
CA GLY A 865 23.23 5.62 -35.33
C GLY A 865 23.94 4.29 -35.64
N ILE A 866 24.53 4.13 -36.83
CA ILE A 866 25.34 2.95 -37.16
C ILE A 866 26.57 2.86 -36.25
N HIS A 867 27.13 4.01 -35.87
CA HIS A 867 28.06 4.13 -34.76
C HIS A 867 27.30 4.62 -33.52
N ALA A 868 27.41 3.87 -32.44
CA ALA A 868 26.68 4.11 -31.20
C ALA A 868 26.79 5.54 -30.64
N ARG A 869 28.00 6.10 -30.58
CA ARG A 869 28.27 7.45 -30.05
C ARG A 869 27.74 8.62 -30.88
N GLU A 870 27.28 8.40 -32.11
CA GLU A 870 26.95 9.48 -33.05
C GLU A 870 25.52 9.99 -32.83
N TRP A 871 25.21 10.47 -31.62
CA TRP A 871 23.84 10.71 -31.18
C TRP A 871 23.06 11.71 -32.01
N ILE A 872 23.73 12.72 -32.54
CA ILE A 872 23.12 13.75 -33.41
C ILE A 872 22.54 13.17 -34.70
N THR A 873 23.08 12.07 -35.22
CA THR A 873 22.58 11.44 -36.45
C THR A 873 21.17 10.90 -36.26
N VAL A 874 20.87 10.39 -35.07
CA VAL A 874 19.56 9.86 -34.68
C VAL A 874 18.53 10.98 -34.62
N SER A 875 18.88 12.12 -34.01
CA SER A 875 18.03 13.31 -34.00
C SER A 875 17.74 13.81 -35.42
N VAL A 876 18.74 13.85 -36.31
CA VAL A 876 18.55 14.25 -37.71
C VAL A 876 17.60 13.29 -38.43
N ALA A 877 17.74 11.97 -38.23
CA ALA A 877 16.83 10.98 -38.84
C ALA A 877 15.38 11.14 -38.39
N LEU A 878 15.14 11.42 -37.11
CA LEU A 878 13.80 11.65 -36.57
C LEU A 878 13.21 12.99 -37.04
N PHE A 879 14.07 13.99 -37.25
CA PHE A 879 13.67 15.25 -37.88
C PHE A 879 13.22 15.04 -39.31
N ILE A 880 13.93 14.24 -40.10
CA ILE A 880 13.54 13.88 -41.46
C ILE A 880 12.15 13.22 -41.47
N VAL A 881 11.94 12.21 -40.61
CA VAL A 881 10.63 11.54 -40.46
C VAL A 881 9.53 12.58 -40.19
N ARG A 882 9.78 13.53 -39.28
CA ARG A 882 8.85 14.62 -38.96
C ARG A 882 8.50 15.48 -40.16
N GLN A 883 9.52 16.00 -40.84
CA GLN A 883 9.34 16.94 -41.94
C GLN A 883 8.62 16.32 -43.14
N LEU A 884 8.84 15.02 -43.38
CA LEU A 884 8.14 14.27 -44.41
C LEU A 884 6.64 14.14 -44.13
N LEU A 885 6.22 14.13 -42.87
CA LEU A 885 4.81 14.01 -42.47
C LEU A 885 4.10 15.37 -42.30
N GLU A 886 4.81 16.38 -41.79
CA GLU A 886 4.20 17.63 -41.30
C GLU A 886 4.17 18.80 -42.31
N LYS A 887 5.14 18.95 -43.23
CA LYS A 887 5.24 20.16 -44.07
C LYS A 887 4.81 19.91 -45.52
N ASP A 888 4.09 20.86 -46.12
CA ASP A 888 3.49 20.68 -47.45
C ASP A 888 4.38 21.19 -48.61
N GLU A 889 5.06 22.35 -48.56
CA GLU A 889 5.65 22.90 -49.81
C GLU A 889 6.94 22.24 -50.32
N ILE A 890 7.95 22.01 -49.47
CA ILE A 890 9.21 21.34 -49.88
C ILE A 890 9.03 19.83 -49.93
N SER A 891 8.28 19.27 -48.98
CA SER A 891 8.02 17.84 -48.91
C SER A 891 7.10 17.40 -50.04
N ALA A 892 6.07 18.16 -50.46
CA ALA A 892 5.10 17.66 -51.47
C ALA A 892 5.73 17.20 -52.79
N LYS A 893 6.81 17.84 -53.27
CA LYS A 893 7.46 17.46 -54.54
C LYS A 893 8.30 16.18 -54.41
N SER A 894 9.04 16.04 -53.32
CA SER A 894 9.93 14.89 -53.04
C SER A 894 9.19 13.70 -52.42
N PHE A 895 8.25 13.95 -51.51
CA PHE A 895 7.37 12.99 -50.84
C PHE A 895 6.50 12.20 -51.82
N ARG A 896 6.01 12.83 -52.88
CA ARG A 896 5.21 12.14 -53.91
C ARG A 896 6.05 11.35 -54.90
N SER A 897 7.34 11.68 -55.04
CA SER A 897 8.22 11.08 -56.05
C SER A 897 8.94 9.82 -55.56
N PHE A 898 9.09 9.66 -54.23
CA PHE A 898 9.83 8.55 -53.63
C PHE A 898 9.09 7.93 -52.44
N GLU A 899 9.26 6.62 -52.27
CA GLU A 899 9.03 5.92 -51.03
C GLU A 899 10.25 6.11 -50.10
N TRP A 900 10.01 6.43 -48.83
CA TRP A 900 11.09 6.68 -47.87
C TRP A 900 11.18 5.54 -46.88
N ILE A 901 12.37 4.98 -46.72
CA ILE A 901 12.69 3.96 -45.73
C ILE A 901 13.81 4.51 -44.85
N ILE A 902 13.56 4.61 -43.54
CA ILE A 902 14.47 5.27 -42.60
C ILE A 902 14.71 4.33 -41.42
N LEU A 903 15.98 4.05 -41.11
CA LEU A 903 16.41 3.39 -39.87
C LEU A 903 16.95 4.46 -38.94
N PRO A 904 16.13 5.03 -38.05
CA PRO A 904 16.54 6.16 -37.23
C PRO A 904 17.61 5.79 -36.20
N LEU A 905 17.70 4.53 -35.79
CA LEU A 905 18.71 4.04 -34.88
C LEU A 905 19.08 2.58 -35.21
N LEU A 906 20.20 2.38 -35.90
CA LEU A 906 20.64 1.07 -36.37
C LEU A 906 21.32 0.21 -35.29
N ASN A 907 22.09 0.81 -34.38
CA ASN A 907 22.81 0.10 -33.31
C ASN A 907 22.25 0.51 -31.92
N PRO A 908 21.04 0.05 -31.55
CA PRO A 908 20.35 0.53 -30.36
C PRO A 908 21.06 0.15 -29.04
N ASP A 909 21.67 -1.03 -28.96
CA ASP A 909 22.38 -1.44 -27.73
C ASP A 909 23.64 -0.63 -27.51
N GLY A 910 24.45 -0.48 -28.57
CA GLY A 910 25.65 0.34 -28.50
C GLY A 910 25.28 1.78 -28.15
N TYR A 911 24.21 2.30 -28.74
CA TYR A 911 23.71 3.65 -28.51
C TYR A 911 23.34 3.89 -27.05
N GLU A 912 22.49 3.04 -26.44
CA GLU A 912 22.14 3.17 -25.02
C GLU A 912 23.37 3.05 -24.12
N TYR A 913 24.22 2.05 -24.37
CA TYR A 913 25.46 1.91 -23.62
C TYR A 913 26.34 3.16 -23.73
N SER A 914 26.38 3.79 -24.90
CA SER A 914 27.16 5.00 -25.08
C SER A 914 26.59 6.18 -24.28
N ARG A 915 25.27 6.31 -24.20
CA ARG A 915 24.60 7.38 -23.44
C ARG A 915 24.80 7.22 -21.93
N GLU A 916 24.67 5.98 -21.45
CA GLU A 916 24.62 5.69 -20.01
C GLU A 916 26.00 5.41 -19.40
N HIS A 917 26.91 4.79 -20.14
CA HIS A 917 28.14 4.23 -19.57
C HIS A 917 29.42 4.76 -20.21
N ASN A 918 29.46 4.92 -21.54
CA ASN A 918 30.67 5.37 -22.23
C ASN A 918 30.32 6.17 -23.50
N LYS A 919 30.32 7.50 -23.38
CA LYS A 919 29.96 8.42 -24.48
C LYS A 919 30.77 8.23 -25.77
N MET A 920 31.93 7.60 -25.68
CA MET A 920 32.81 7.33 -26.83
C MET A 920 32.65 5.93 -27.43
N TRP A 921 31.74 5.11 -26.88
CA TRP A 921 31.48 3.76 -27.37
C TRP A 921 30.91 3.76 -28.80
N ARG A 922 31.48 2.95 -29.69
CA ARG A 922 31.14 2.93 -31.13
C ARG A 922 30.42 1.67 -31.60
N LYS A 923 30.71 0.54 -30.94
CA LYS A 923 30.44 -0.81 -31.43
C LYS A 923 29.08 -1.33 -30.97
N THR A 924 28.68 -2.50 -31.47
CA THR A 924 27.57 -3.28 -30.89
C THR A 924 27.90 -3.75 -29.47
N ARG A 925 26.98 -4.47 -28.82
CA ARG A 925 27.16 -4.96 -27.44
C ARG A 925 27.30 -6.48 -27.30
N ARG A 926 27.40 -7.21 -28.42
CA ARG A 926 27.67 -8.65 -28.39
C ARG A 926 29.06 -8.95 -27.81
N PRO A 927 29.20 -9.76 -26.73
CA PRO A 927 30.48 -10.24 -26.25
C PRO A 927 31.24 -11.03 -27.32
N LEU A 928 32.57 -10.86 -27.39
CA LEU A 928 33.43 -11.50 -28.40
C LEU A 928 34.36 -12.54 -27.78
N GLY A 929 34.62 -13.62 -28.53
CA GLY A 929 35.71 -14.58 -28.26
C GLY A 929 35.37 -15.81 -27.41
N PRO A 930 36.27 -16.82 -27.38
CA PRO A 930 36.19 -17.96 -26.46
C PRO A 930 36.46 -17.52 -25.01
N ARG A 931 36.16 -18.39 -24.02
CA ARG A 931 36.04 -18.09 -22.57
C ARG A 931 37.12 -17.17 -21.94
N ASN A 932 38.32 -17.07 -22.51
CA ASN A 932 39.43 -16.24 -22.00
C ASN A 932 39.46 -14.78 -22.50
N HIS A 933 38.63 -14.39 -23.48
CA HIS A 933 38.56 -13.01 -24.01
C HIS A 933 37.27 -12.27 -23.66
N ARG A 934 36.61 -12.65 -22.55
CA ARG A 934 35.33 -12.07 -22.08
C ARG A 934 35.34 -10.54 -21.85
N SER A 935 36.50 -9.89 -21.84
CA SER A 935 36.62 -8.44 -21.66
C SER A 935 36.31 -7.61 -22.91
N CYS A 936 36.31 -8.20 -24.12
CA CYS A 936 36.15 -7.45 -25.36
C CYS A 936 34.76 -7.63 -25.97
N VAL A 937 34.09 -6.50 -26.24
CA VAL A 937 32.67 -6.46 -26.61
C VAL A 937 32.47 -5.71 -27.92
N GLY A 938 31.65 -6.25 -28.80
CA GLY A 938 31.06 -5.56 -29.94
C GLY A 938 31.89 -5.49 -31.21
N VAL A 939 31.21 -5.27 -32.33
CA VAL A 939 31.77 -5.06 -33.68
C VAL A 939 31.43 -3.65 -34.17
N ASP A 940 32.32 -3.03 -34.95
CA ASP A 940 31.99 -1.79 -35.67
C ASP A 940 31.06 -2.12 -36.85
N CYS A 941 29.78 -1.75 -36.74
CA CYS A 941 28.78 -2.02 -37.76
C CYS A 941 29.21 -1.51 -39.15
N ASN A 942 29.87 -0.34 -39.23
CA ASN A 942 30.31 0.23 -40.50
C ASN A 942 31.67 -0.34 -40.99
N ARG A 943 32.08 -1.50 -40.44
CA ARG A 943 33.20 -2.33 -40.92
C ARG A 943 32.77 -3.76 -41.23
N ASN A 944 31.50 -4.09 -41.02
CA ASN A 944 30.99 -5.46 -41.01
C ASN A 944 30.26 -5.87 -42.30
N PHE A 945 30.41 -5.10 -43.38
CA PHE A 945 29.86 -5.44 -44.71
C PHE A 945 30.88 -6.20 -45.57
N ASN A 946 30.41 -7.00 -46.55
CA ASN A 946 31.24 -7.89 -47.37
C ASN A 946 31.94 -7.20 -48.57
N VAL A 947 32.26 -5.91 -48.47
CA VAL A 947 32.97 -5.16 -49.53
C VAL A 947 34.33 -4.71 -49.01
N ALA A 948 35.41 -5.15 -49.65
CA ALA A 948 36.78 -4.90 -49.18
C ALA A 948 36.98 -5.17 -47.67
N TRP A 949 36.22 -6.13 -47.11
CA TRP A 949 36.12 -6.39 -45.67
C TRP A 949 37.47 -6.70 -45.02
N THR A 950 38.38 -7.32 -45.80
CA THR A 950 39.72 -7.71 -45.38
C THR A 950 40.62 -6.53 -44.97
N ILE A 951 40.27 -5.29 -45.32
CA ILE A 951 40.98 -4.06 -44.89
C ILE A 951 40.68 -3.72 -43.41
N GLY A 952 39.53 -4.14 -42.88
CA GLY A 952 39.11 -3.83 -41.51
C GLY A 952 39.97 -4.50 -40.42
N SER A 953 39.96 -3.96 -39.21
CA SER A 953 40.77 -4.47 -38.08
C SER A 953 40.32 -5.86 -37.63
N THR A 954 41.27 -6.78 -37.46
CA THR A 954 41.07 -8.14 -36.90
C THR A 954 41.26 -8.22 -35.39
N ARG A 955 41.69 -7.13 -34.73
CA ARG A 955 41.91 -7.10 -33.27
C ARG A 955 40.57 -6.99 -32.54
N PHE A 956 40.15 -8.04 -31.82
CA PHE A 956 38.84 -8.14 -31.11
C PHE A 956 38.47 -6.89 -30.29
N CYS A 957 39.43 -6.34 -29.54
CA CYS A 957 39.21 -5.22 -28.64
C CYS A 957 39.26 -3.85 -29.33
N SER A 958 39.61 -3.79 -30.62
CA SER A 958 39.65 -2.55 -31.38
C SER A 958 38.25 -1.94 -31.52
N LEU A 959 38.16 -0.61 -31.44
CA LEU A 959 36.94 0.14 -31.78
C LEU A 959 36.56 0.04 -33.27
N LEU A 960 37.49 -0.41 -34.12
CA LEU A 960 37.32 -0.61 -35.56
C LEU A 960 37.23 -2.10 -35.93
N TYR A 961 37.02 -2.98 -34.94
CA TYR A 961 36.96 -4.42 -35.16
C TYR A 961 35.85 -4.75 -36.16
N ARG A 962 36.21 -5.45 -37.25
CA ARG A 962 35.33 -5.71 -38.40
C ARG A 962 34.36 -6.89 -38.22
N GLY A 963 34.45 -7.59 -37.09
CA GLY A 963 33.75 -8.85 -36.84
C GLY A 963 34.55 -10.08 -37.29
N GLU A 964 34.07 -11.26 -36.92
CA GLU A 964 34.67 -12.55 -37.26
C GLU A 964 34.42 -12.92 -38.73
N ARG A 965 33.33 -12.40 -39.30
CA ARG A 965 32.94 -12.52 -40.71
C ARG A 965 32.03 -11.36 -41.10
N PRO A 966 31.86 -11.04 -42.41
CA PRO A 966 30.84 -10.11 -42.84
C PRO A 966 29.46 -10.49 -42.32
N PHE A 967 28.66 -9.49 -41.95
CA PHE A 967 27.34 -9.65 -41.37
C PHE A 967 27.35 -10.60 -40.16
N SER A 968 28.31 -10.42 -39.25
CA SER A 968 28.33 -11.13 -37.98
C SER A 968 27.24 -10.59 -37.05
N GLU A 969 26.97 -9.28 -37.13
CA GLU A 969 26.02 -8.59 -36.27
C GLU A 969 24.58 -8.64 -36.79
N ARG A 970 23.60 -8.54 -35.88
CA ARG A 970 22.18 -8.56 -36.24
C ARG A 970 21.78 -7.28 -36.98
N GLU A 971 22.41 -6.17 -36.58
CA GLU A 971 22.27 -4.82 -37.14
C GLU A 971 22.63 -4.79 -38.62
N THR A 972 23.81 -5.29 -39.00
CA THR A 972 24.26 -5.29 -40.41
C THR A 972 23.52 -6.31 -41.27
N LYS A 973 23.06 -7.44 -40.69
CA LYS A 973 22.14 -8.37 -41.38
C LYS A 973 20.81 -7.70 -41.72
N ASN A 974 20.25 -6.90 -40.79
CA ASN A 974 19.01 -6.18 -41.04
C ASN A 974 19.13 -5.21 -42.24
N VAL A 975 20.24 -4.47 -42.33
CA VAL A 975 20.51 -3.57 -43.47
C VAL A 975 20.66 -4.35 -44.78
N ARG A 976 21.42 -5.46 -44.78
CA ARG A 976 21.56 -6.36 -45.93
C ARG A 976 20.21 -6.85 -46.44
N ASP A 977 19.37 -7.34 -45.54
CA ASP A 977 18.07 -7.92 -45.89
C ASP A 977 17.10 -6.85 -46.40
N LEU A 978 17.22 -5.62 -45.89
CA LEU A 978 16.46 -4.49 -46.39
C LEU A 978 16.87 -4.09 -47.81
N PHE A 979 18.17 -3.92 -48.11
CA PHE A 979 18.63 -3.64 -49.47
C PHE A 979 18.17 -4.71 -50.47
N ARG A 980 18.28 -5.99 -50.09
CA ARG A 980 17.82 -7.12 -50.91
C ARG A 980 16.33 -7.09 -51.19
N LYS A 981 15.52 -6.56 -50.28
CA LYS A 981 14.08 -6.38 -50.47
C LYS A 981 13.77 -5.16 -51.33
N LEU A 982 14.56 -4.09 -51.20
CA LEU A 982 14.32 -2.82 -51.89
C LEU A 982 14.92 -2.76 -53.30
N ARG A 983 15.75 -3.72 -53.71
CA ARG A 983 16.30 -3.75 -55.08
C ARG A 983 15.23 -4.20 -56.10
N PRO A 984 15.20 -3.60 -57.31
CA PRO A 984 16.02 -2.49 -57.81
C PRO A 984 15.42 -1.09 -57.53
N ALA A 985 14.40 -0.99 -56.68
CA ALA A 985 13.66 0.24 -56.40
C ALA A 985 14.47 1.29 -55.61
N CYS A 986 15.41 0.88 -54.75
CA CYS A 986 16.28 1.81 -54.01
C CYS A 986 17.21 2.58 -54.96
N LYS A 987 16.96 3.88 -55.14
CA LYS A 987 17.75 4.76 -56.03
C LYS A 987 18.76 5.62 -55.30
N PHE A 988 18.54 5.87 -54.02
CA PHE A 988 19.40 6.70 -53.20
C PHE A 988 19.51 6.13 -51.79
N TYR A 989 20.75 5.91 -51.35
CA TYR A 989 21.10 5.54 -49.98
C TYR A 989 21.91 6.67 -49.33
N LEU A 990 21.52 7.06 -48.12
CA LEU A 990 22.22 8.06 -47.33
C LEU A 990 22.51 7.52 -45.91
N SER A 991 23.78 7.37 -45.57
CA SER A 991 24.20 7.02 -44.21
C SER A 991 24.61 8.28 -43.44
N LEU A 992 23.94 8.54 -42.32
CA LEU A 992 24.21 9.71 -41.48
C LEU A 992 25.32 9.40 -40.49
N HIS A 993 26.35 10.23 -40.53
CA HIS A 993 27.50 10.23 -39.63
C HIS A 993 27.69 11.62 -39.01
N SER A 994 28.59 11.74 -38.05
CA SER A 994 28.91 13.03 -37.43
C SER A 994 30.41 13.15 -37.19
N TYR A 995 30.91 14.41 -37.24
CA TYR A 995 32.27 14.90 -36.92
C TYR A 995 32.92 15.69 -38.07
N ALA A 996 32.81 15.24 -39.33
CA ALA A 996 33.73 15.69 -40.39
C ALA A 996 33.24 16.81 -41.32
N LYS A 997 31.98 17.29 -41.15
CA LYS A 997 31.34 18.32 -42.01
C LYS A 997 31.57 18.05 -43.50
N ALA A 998 31.11 16.90 -43.97
CA ALA A 998 31.38 16.44 -45.32
C ALA A 998 30.23 15.59 -45.89
N ILE A 999 30.04 15.65 -47.20
CA ILE A 999 29.22 14.69 -47.94
C ILE A 999 30.14 13.87 -48.83
N LEU A 1000 30.18 12.56 -48.59
CA LEU A 1000 31.13 11.64 -49.21
C LEU A 1000 30.42 10.64 -50.10
N TYR A 1001 31.00 10.31 -51.24
CA TYR A 1001 30.54 9.21 -52.11
C TYR A 1001 31.59 8.10 -52.21
N PRO A 1002 31.21 6.87 -52.57
CA PRO A 1002 32.13 5.77 -52.83
C PRO A 1002 33.26 6.13 -53.80
N ARG A 1003 34.42 5.48 -53.75
CA ARG A 1003 34.74 4.36 -52.86
C ARG A 1003 35.48 4.82 -51.62
N ALA A 1004 35.22 4.19 -50.48
CA ALA A 1004 36.00 4.42 -49.26
C ALA A 1004 37.25 3.53 -49.21
N TYR A 1005 37.21 2.33 -49.81
CA TYR A 1005 38.34 1.39 -49.80
C TYR A 1005 39.37 1.60 -50.92
N SER A 1006 39.09 2.42 -51.93
CA SER A 1006 39.98 2.66 -53.08
C SER A 1006 39.87 4.09 -53.58
N ARG A 1007 40.99 4.66 -54.07
CA ARG A 1007 41.00 5.97 -54.76
C ARG A 1007 40.37 5.92 -56.16
N THR A 1008 40.08 4.73 -56.67
CA THR A 1008 39.39 4.57 -57.96
C THR A 1008 37.91 4.96 -57.83
N LEU A 1009 37.55 6.05 -58.50
CA LEU A 1009 36.18 6.57 -58.52
C LEU A 1009 35.20 5.58 -59.19
N PRO A 1010 33.95 5.48 -58.71
CA PRO A 1010 32.90 4.70 -59.37
C PRO A 1010 32.52 5.33 -60.72
N ARG A 1011 32.00 4.55 -61.67
CA ARG A 1011 31.70 5.05 -63.03
C ARG A 1011 30.73 6.25 -63.06
N ASN A 1012 29.81 6.31 -62.11
CA ASN A 1012 28.81 7.37 -62.00
C ASN A 1012 29.19 8.44 -60.94
N TRP A 1013 30.48 8.58 -60.62
CA TRP A 1013 30.94 9.50 -59.57
C TRP A 1013 30.52 10.94 -59.83
N GLN A 1014 30.45 11.40 -61.09
CA GLN A 1014 30.01 12.75 -61.43
C GLN A 1014 28.58 13.00 -60.96
N MET A 1015 27.68 12.04 -61.19
CA MET A 1015 26.29 12.14 -60.73
C MET A 1015 26.21 12.21 -59.20
N GLN A 1016 26.96 11.35 -58.51
CA GLN A 1016 27.01 11.36 -57.04
C GLN A 1016 27.60 12.67 -56.51
N HIS A 1017 28.64 13.20 -57.16
CA HIS A 1017 29.26 14.47 -56.81
C HIS A 1017 28.33 15.66 -57.04
N THR A 1018 27.63 15.71 -58.18
CA THR A 1018 26.65 16.78 -58.48
C THR A 1018 25.54 16.82 -57.43
N ILE A 1019 25.00 15.65 -57.07
CA ILE A 1019 23.96 15.55 -56.03
C ILE A 1019 24.52 15.99 -54.68
N ALA A 1020 25.68 15.47 -54.26
CA ALA A 1020 26.32 15.86 -53.01
C ALA A 1020 26.64 17.36 -52.95
N ALA A 1021 27.13 17.95 -54.04
CA ALA A 1021 27.44 19.37 -54.16
C ALA A 1021 26.18 20.24 -54.05
N ALA A 1022 25.04 19.81 -54.61
CA ALA A 1022 23.77 20.50 -54.44
C ALA A 1022 23.37 20.60 -52.96
N GLY A 1023 23.59 19.53 -52.18
CA GLY A 1023 23.40 19.54 -50.73
C GLY A 1023 24.33 20.51 -50.00
N VAL A 1024 25.63 20.47 -50.33
CA VAL A 1024 26.65 21.36 -49.73
C VAL A 1024 26.33 22.83 -49.98
N GLU A 1025 26.01 23.21 -51.22
CA GLU A 1025 25.73 24.61 -51.55
C GLU A 1025 24.42 25.10 -50.91
N ALA A 1026 23.39 24.25 -50.82
CA ALA A 1026 22.16 24.60 -50.13
C ALA A 1026 22.38 24.88 -48.64
N MET A 1027 23.15 24.03 -47.95
CA MET A 1027 23.47 24.24 -46.53
C MET A 1027 24.32 25.49 -46.30
N LYS A 1028 25.34 25.70 -47.14
CA LYS A 1028 26.18 26.90 -47.10
C LYS A 1028 25.37 28.18 -47.32
N LYS A 1029 24.45 28.17 -48.27
CA LYS A 1029 23.54 29.31 -48.52
C LYS A 1029 22.61 29.57 -47.35
N ALA A 1030 22.08 28.52 -46.72
CA ALA A 1030 21.12 28.66 -45.63
C ALA A 1030 21.74 29.06 -44.29
N THR A 1031 22.95 28.59 -43.98
CA THR A 1031 23.53 28.70 -42.62
C THR A 1031 24.96 29.24 -42.57
N GLY A 1032 25.59 29.44 -43.72
CA GLY A 1032 27.01 29.80 -43.84
C GLY A 1032 27.99 28.65 -43.56
N VAL A 1033 27.52 27.47 -43.13
CA VAL A 1033 28.37 26.33 -42.79
C VAL A 1033 28.91 25.66 -44.04
N ARG A 1034 30.24 25.55 -44.15
CA ARG A 1034 30.92 24.91 -45.28
C ARG A 1034 31.10 23.42 -45.03
N TYR A 1035 30.55 22.60 -45.92
CA TYR A 1035 30.81 21.16 -45.96
C TYR A 1035 31.82 20.85 -47.07
N ARG A 1036 32.65 19.83 -46.85
CA ARG A 1036 33.49 19.25 -47.91
C ARG A 1036 32.66 18.28 -48.76
N CYS A 1037 32.97 18.17 -50.05
CA CYS A 1037 32.35 17.19 -50.94
C CYS A 1037 33.45 16.46 -51.71
N GLY A 1038 33.40 15.13 -51.79
CA GLY A 1038 34.39 14.34 -52.52
C GLY A 1038 34.26 12.84 -52.28
N SER A 1039 35.10 12.04 -52.94
CA SER A 1039 35.12 10.61 -52.66
C SER A 1039 35.63 10.32 -51.25
N ALA A 1040 35.05 9.31 -50.60
CA ALA A 1040 35.37 8.96 -49.22
C ALA A 1040 36.87 8.65 -49.05
N SER A 1041 37.49 7.92 -49.97
CA SER A 1041 38.93 7.63 -49.94
C SER A 1041 39.82 8.87 -49.96
N THR A 1042 39.40 9.91 -50.69
CA THR A 1042 40.18 11.15 -50.87
C THR A 1042 40.00 12.07 -49.68
N VAL A 1043 38.75 12.23 -49.20
CA VAL A 1043 38.46 13.12 -48.08
C VAL A 1043 38.91 12.53 -46.74
N LEU A 1044 38.81 11.21 -46.56
CA LEU A 1044 39.28 10.51 -45.34
C LEU A 1044 40.79 10.21 -45.37
N ASN A 1045 41.43 10.32 -46.54
CA ASN A 1045 42.84 10.03 -46.78
C ASN A 1045 43.33 8.68 -46.21
N ARG A 1046 42.46 7.66 -46.20
CA ARG A 1046 42.79 6.28 -45.84
C ARG A 1046 41.77 5.30 -46.44
N PRO A 1047 42.17 4.07 -46.78
CA PRO A 1047 41.23 3.05 -47.23
C PRO A 1047 40.35 2.59 -46.05
N VAL A 1048 39.04 2.50 -46.29
CA VAL A 1048 38.06 2.00 -45.33
C VAL A 1048 37.32 0.81 -45.95
N GLY A 1049 37.56 -0.39 -45.43
CA GLY A 1049 36.86 -1.60 -45.84
C GLY A 1049 35.61 -1.89 -45.01
N GLY A 1050 34.68 -2.62 -45.60
CA GLY A 1050 33.46 -3.10 -44.96
C GLY A 1050 32.46 -1.99 -44.64
N SER A 1051 32.47 -0.88 -45.39
CA SER A 1051 31.57 0.25 -45.18
C SER A 1051 30.18 0.00 -45.80
N SER A 1052 29.14 0.61 -45.20
CA SER A 1052 27.77 0.51 -45.69
C SER A 1052 27.58 1.20 -47.04
N ILE A 1053 28.26 2.33 -47.29
CA ILE A 1053 28.16 3.06 -48.57
C ILE A 1053 28.77 2.31 -49.74
N ASP A 1054 29.93 1.68 -49.55
CA ASP A 1054 30.55 0.86 -50.59
C ASP A 1054 29.68 -0.39 -50.84
N TYR A 1055 29.06 -0.94 -49.80
CA TYR A 1055 28.17 -2.09 -49.92
C TYR A 1055 26.93 -1.74 -50.74
N ALA A 1056 26.26 -0.62 -50.40
CA ALA A 1056 25.10 -0.14 -51.13
C ALA A 1056 25.40 0.08 -52.62
N HIS A 1057 26.54 0.70 -52.94
CA HIS A 1057 26.91 1.01 -54.31
C HIS A 1057 27.48 -0.20 -55.08
N ASP A 1058 28.56 -0.80 -54.58
CA ASP A 1058 29.31 -1.80 -55.34
C ASP A 1058 28.68 -3.20 -55.28
N ILE A 1059 27.94 -3.53 -54.21
CA ILE A 1059 27.28 -4.83 -54.06
C ILE A 1059 25.79 -4.75 -54.43
N GLU A 1060 25.03 -3.86 -53.78
CA GLU A 1060 23.58 -3.76 -53.98
C GLU A 1060 23.17 -2.86 -55.16
N LYS A 1061 24.15 -2.25 -55.84
CA LYS A 1061 23.98 -1.46 -57.07
C LYS A 1061 23.04 -0.27 -56.93
N VAL A 1062 22.98 0.34 -55.74
CA VAL A 1062 22.25 1.58 -55.53
C VAL A 1062 22.96 2.71 -56.31
N PRO A 1063 22.28 3.39 -57.25
CA PRO A 1063 22.90 4.39 -58.12
C PRO A 1063 23.58 5.55 -57.37
N VAL A 1064 22.97 6.03 -56.29
CA VAL A 1064 23.54 7.10 -55.47
C VAL A 1064 23.66 6.59 -54.04
N ALA A 1065 24.89 6.53 -53.53
CA ALA A 1065 25.16 6.14 -52.15
C ALA A 1065 26.05 7.20 -51.51
N LEU A 1066 25.57 7.88 -50.48
CA LEU A 1066 26.30 8.98 -49.86
C LEU A 1066 26.45 8.73 -48.35
N VAL A 1067 27.56 9.21 -47.78
CA VAL A 1067 27.67 9.51 -46.35
C VAL A 1067 27.45 11.01 -46.18
N MET A 1068 26.67 11.42 -45.18
CA MET A 1068 26.63 12.80 -44.73
C MET A 1068 27.15 12.87 -43.28
N GLU A 1069 28.30 13.50 -43.12
CA GLU A 1069 28.94 13.84 -41.85
C GLU A 1069 28.39 15.19 -41.38
N VAL A 1070 27.35 15.18 -40.55
CA VAL A 1070 26.60 16.38 -40.14
C VAL A 1070 27.46 17.36 -39.32
N ALA A 1071 27.09 18.65 -39.34
CA ALA A 1071 27.86 19.73 -38.73
C ALA A 1071 27.77 19.78 -37.21
N SER A 1072 28.54 18.91 -36.57
CA SER A 1072 28.71 18.89 -35.12
C SER A 1072 30.16 19.13 -34.72
N LYS A 1073 30.39 19.95 -33.68
CA LYS A 1073 31.67 19.92 -32.95
C LYS A 1073 31.70 18.66 -32.10
N GLY A 1074 32.12 17.52 -32.66
CA GLY A 1074 32.16 16.21 -31.98
C GLY A 1074 30.96 15.32 -32.28
N PHE A 1075 30.82 14.19 -31.56
CA PHE A 1075 29.77 13.19 -31.81
C PHE A 1075 28.42 13.53 -31.15
N HIS A 1076 28.48 14.35 -30.10
CA HIS A 1076 27.36 14.78 -29.25
C HIS A 1076 27.51 16.30 -29.00
N PRO A 1077 27.20 17.16 -29.99
CA PRO A 1077 27.20 18.61 -29.84
C PRO A 1077 26.27 19.07 -28.71
N PRO A 1078 26.46 20.27 -28.14
CA PRO A 1078 25.59 20.81 -27.11
C PRO A 1078 24.12 20.80 -27.55
N GLU A 1079 23.24 20.51 -26.61
CA GLU A 1079 21.80 20.32 -26.84
C GLU A 1079 21.12 21.50 -27.55
N ALA A 1080 21.51 22.72 -27.20
CA ALA A 1080 21.04 23.95 -27.86
C ALA A 1080 21.30 24.01 -29.37
N ASN A 1081 22.22 23.18 -29.90
CA ASN A 1081 22.52 23.12 -31.33
C ASN A 1081 21.78 22.01 -32.08
N ILE A 1082 21.07 21.10 -31.39
CA ILE A 1082 20.45 19.93 -32.02
C ILE A 1082 19.46 20.37 -33.10
N GLN A 1083 18.51 21.25 -32.76
CA GLN A 1083 17.51 21.74 -33.70
C GLN A 1083 18.14 22.41 -34.93
N ARG A 1084 19.10 23.32 -34.73
CA ARG A 1084 19.82 23.99 -35.84
C ARG A 1084 20.49 22.99 -36.77
N ILE A 1085 21.16 21.97 -36.24
CA ILE A 1085 21.84 20.94 -37.03
C ILE A 1085 20.82 20.10 -37.80
N CYS A 1086 19.67 19.79 -37.20
CA CYS A 1086 18.58 19.07 -37.86
C CYS A 1086 17.99 19.86 -39.04
N GLU A 1087 17.72 21.16 -38.84
CA GLU A 1087 17.21 22.05 -39.88
C GLU A 1087 18.20 22.22 -41.04
N GLU A 1088 19.48 22.45 -40.73
CA GLU A 1088 20.56 22.53 -41.73
C GLU A 1088 20.65 21.23 -42.55
N SER A 1089 20.66 20.08 -41.86
CA SER A 1089 20.76 18.77 -42.51
C SER A 1089 19.58 18.50 -43.43
N TRP A 1090 18.36 18.87 -43.00
CA TRP A 1090 17.15 18.73 -43.81
C TRP A 1090 17.21 19.54 -45.10
N ILE A 1091 17.72 20.77 -45.06
CA ILE A 1091 17.92 21.62 -46.25
C ILE A 1091 18.87 20.95 -47.24
N GLY A 1092 20.01 20.44 -46.75
CA GLY A 1092 20.97 19.71 -47.58
C GLY A 1092 20.36 18.47 -48.24
N ILE A 1093 19.67 17.65 -47.46
CA ILE A 1093 19.00 16.42 -47.94
C ILE A 1093 17.92 16.74 -48.96
N GLY A 1094 17.09 17.75 -48.71
CA GLY A 1094 16.06 18.20 -49.66
C GLY A 1094 16.65 18.64 -51.01
N ALA A 1095 17.78 19.37 -51.00
CA ALA A 1095 18.47 19.77 -52.21
C ALA A 1095 19.06 18.57 -52.98
N MET A 1096 19.66 17.61 -52.27
CA MET A 1096 20.15 16.36 -52.87
C MET A 1096 19.02 15.58 -53.55
N VAL A 1097 17.88 15.41 -52.88
CA VAL A 1097 16.73 14.67 -53.42
C VAL A 1097 16.07 15.40 -54.61
N ASN A 1098 16.01 16.72 -54.57
CA ASN A 1098 15.51 17.50 -55.71
C ASN A 1098 16.45 17.39 -56.93
N CYS A 1099 17.76 17.43 -56.72
CA CYS A 1099 18.75 17.23 -57.78
C CYS A 1099 18.70 15.80 -58.35
N LEU A 1100 18.48 14.80 -57.49
CA LEU A 1100 18.25 13.42 -57.90
C LEU A 1100 17.00 13.30 -58.78
N ALA A 1101 15.87 13.87 -58.34
CA ALA A 1101 14.61 13.83 -59.05
C ALA A 1101 14.69 14.50 -60.44
N SER A 1102 15.42 15.62 -60.57
CA SER A 1102 15.62 16.26 -61.87
C SER A 1102 16.53 15.46 -62.79
N SER A 1103 17.63 14.90 -62.26
CA SER A 1103 18.60 14.09 -63.02
C SER A 1103 17.99 12.81 -63.59
N PHE A 1104 17.05 12.21 -62.85
CA PHE A 1104 16.34 11.04 -63.35
C PHE A 1104 15.19 11.39 -64.32
N ARG A 1105 14.53 12.54 -64.15
CA ARG A 1105 13.53 13.02 -65.13
C ARG A 1105 14.17 13.42 -66.45
N SER A 1106 15.39 13.97 -66.44
CA SER A 1106 16.16 14.23 -67.67
C SER A 1106 16.65 12.93 -68.31
N ALA A 1107 17.04 11.91 -67.54
CA ALA A 1107 17.35 10.58 -68.07
C ALA A 1107 16.13 9.88 -68.71
N LEU A 1108 14.92 10.05 -68.14
CA LEU A 1108 13.67 9.53 -68.70
C LEU A 1108 13.15 10.33 -69.91
N LYS A 1109 13.42 11.63 -70.00
CA LYS A 1109 13.11 12.45 -71.18
C LYS A 1109 14.19 12.41 -72.27
N GLY A 1110 15.40 11.99 -71.92
CA GLY A 1110 16.58 11.99 -72.79
C GLY A 1110 17.09 10.61 -73.19
N SER A 1111 16.37 9.52 -72.90
CA SER A 1111 16.72 8.19 -73.41
C SER A 1111 15.55 7.55 -74.15
N GLY A 1112 15.58 7.71 -75.47
CA GLY A 1112 15.54 6.50 -76.28
C GLY A 1112 16.62 5.57 -75.74
N THR A 1113 16.19 4.39 -75.28
CA THR A 1113 17.02 3.21 -75.06
C THR A 1113 18.31 3.41 -74.25
N LEU A 1114 18.24 3.18 -72.94
CA LEU A 1114 19.37 2.61 -72.21
C LEU A 1114 18.91 1.37 -71.44
N HIS A 1115 19.11 0.22 -72.07
CA HIS A 1115 19.08 -1.08 -71.42
C HIS A 1115 20.07 -1.11 -70.25
N LEU A 1116 19.60 -1.52 -69.08
CA LEU A 1116 20.45 -2.14 -68.06
C LEU A 1116 20.08 -3.63 -68.04
N ARG A 1117 20.80 -4.41 -68.85
CA ARG A 1117 21.14 -5.80 -68.55
C ARG A 1117 22.34 -5.80 -67.61
#